data_AF-A0A662YU96-F1
#
_entry.id   AF-A0A662YU96-F1
#
_cell.length_a   1.000
_cell.length_b   1.000
_cell.length_c   1.000
_cell.angle_alpha   90.00
_cell.angle_beta   90.00
_cell.angle_gamma   90.00
#
_symmetry.space_group_name_H-M   'P 1'
#
loop_
_entity.id
_entity.type
_entity.pdbx_description
1 polymer ?
#
loop_
_entity_poly.entity_id
_entity_poly.type
_entity_poly.pdbx_seq_one_letter_code
_entity_poly.pdbx_strand_id
1 'polypeptide(L)'
;MASPGDRFEFAIDRGGTFTDVFARCPGGKVRVLKLLSEDPANYRDAPTEGIRRVLEEECGQSMPRNQPLDTSLIGWIRMGTTVATNALLERKGEKMALLITRGFRDLLHIGNQARPRLFDLEIVTPEVLYEEVIEVEERVVLQRDGCQLPRREAFQTVTGSTGERLEVWTPPDLVRLEADLRRVLSQGIRSLAVVLMHSYTWSSHEVQVGALARRLGFQQVSLSCEVMPMVRIVPRGYTACADAYLTPKIREYLSGFRAGFCQGLQGVRVLFMQSDGGLTPMEKFNGSRAILSGPAGGVVGYAMTSYSQENRQPVIGFDMGGTSTDVSRYAGQYEHVFEATTAGITVQAPQLDINTVAAGGGSRLFFRSGMFVVGPESAGAHPGPACYRKGGPLTVTDANLALGRLLPSFFPRIFGTSEDQPLSSEDALRELRLLTATVNHFLSTQPGASHSEMSVEEVAMGFIRVANEAMCRPIRALTQAKGHDTSHHVLSCFGGAGGQHACAIARALGMRTVFIHKYAGILSAFGMALADVVQEVQEPCCLLYQESSFTELDRRVEELRGRCEEALHGQGFTRYRKEFGFTIPERPIVVDDIRVRGTGRTSIDHQSRVEPRGTEPRVERVTQCYFDDGYLDTKVYLLEELSCDHSIPGPAIIIDKNSTILIEPDCHAEITQSGDVRIAVGTGKLRAVGTELDTIQLSIFSHRFMSIAEQMGRILQRTAISTNIKERLDFSCALFGPEGGLVSNAPHIPVHLGAMQQTIQELGTELQEGDVILSNHPCAGGSHLPDLTVITPVFHPGVPRPVFFVASRGHHTDIGGITPGSMPPHSKSLQEEGAVFISFKLVKNGVFQEQALTDALMAPSKFPGSSGTRNLHDNLSDLRAQVAANQKGIQLVGELIDSYRLEVVQAYMGHIQSNAELAVRDMLKEFAHRRRQQTGSLEVESVDHMDDGTPIRLKVLINEEEGSAVFDFSGTGPEVFGNCNAPRAITLSALIYCLRCMVGQDIPLNQGCLTPIGVLIPEGSILQPSRNAAVVGGNVLTSQRVVDVIFKAFEVCAASQGCMNNVTFGNERVGYYETVAGGAGAGPGWHGRGGVHSHMTNTRITDPEILEKRYPVVLQRFSLRPASGGRGCFRGGDGVIRELLFREEVILSVLTERRATQPYGLKGGEPGSSGLNLLVCADGRTLNLGAKTSISVKPGDMFQLQTPGGGGYGSCEQLTPPGPLSKKKKKAESTFAERGSVFEYSRTQEAV
;
A
#
# COMPACT_ATOMS: atom_id res chain seq x y z
N MET A 1 3.56 48.57 25.41
CA MET A 1 3.51 47.33 24.60
C MET A 1 4.92 46.82 24.47
N ALA A 2 5.20 45.60 24.95
CA ALA A 2 6.53 45.00 24.84
C ALA A 2 6.92 44.80 23.36
N SER A 3 8.21 44.93 23.06
CA SER A 3 8.75 44.79 21.70
C SER A 3 8.56 43.34 21.20
N PRO A 4 8.56 43.08 19.87
CA PRO A 4 8.40 41.72 19.32
C PRO A 4 9.44 40.69 19.80
N GLY A 5 10.56 41.11 20.42
CA GLY A 5 11.61 40.24 20.96
C GLY A 5 11.43 39.79 22.42
N ASP A 6 10.37 40.25 23.11
CA ASP A 6 10.16 40.05 24.56
C ASP A 6 9.02 39.08 24.91
N ARG A 7 8.55 38.26 23.96
CA ARG A 7 7.43 37.32 24.16
C ARG A 7 7.85 35.87 24.01
N PHE A 8 7.10 34.97 24.66
CA PHE A 8 7.30 33.53 24.55
C PHE A 8 6.76 33.01 23.22
N GLU A 9 7.49 32.05 22.65
CA GLU A 9 7.14 31.39 21.41
C GLU A 9 7.15 29.88 21.62
N PHE A 10 6.06 29.21 21.25
CA PHE A 10 5.87 27.78 21.55
C PHE A 10 5.67 26.98 20.28
N ALA A 11 6.44 25.90 20.12
CA ALA A 11 6.22 24.88 19.13
C ALA A 11 5.97 23.53 19.82
N ILE A 12 4.83 22.90 19.52
CA ILE A 12 4.33 21.74 20.29
C ILE A 12 3.94 20.63 19.34
N ASP A 13 4.51 19.45 19.51
CA ASP A 13 4.07 18.23 18.83
C ASP A 13 3.30 17.36 19.83
N ARG A 14 1.99 17.25 19.62
CA ARG A 14 1.15 16.33 20.39
C ARG A 14 1.13 14.98 19.68
N GLY A 15 2.07 14.10 20.04
CA GLY A 15 2.13 12.71 19.60
C GLY A 15 1.14 11.79 20.33
N GLY A 16 1.15 10.50 19.99
CA GLY A 16 0.28 9.49 20.62
C GLY A 16 0.65 9.18 22.07
N THR A 17 1.94 9.06 22.37
CA THR A 17 2.43 8.70 23.72
C THR A 17 2.86 9.93 24.51
N PHE A 18 3.64 10.81 23.88
CA PHE A 18 4.21 12.00 24.52
C PHE A 18 3.86 13.27 23.75
N THR A 19 3.71 14.36 24.48
CA THR A 19 3.64 15.72 23.95
C THR A 19 4.98 16.40 24.15
N ASP A 20 5.59 16.80 23.05
CA ASP A 20 6.90 17.44 23.00
C ASP A 20 6.74 18.94 22.85
N VAL A 21 7.35 19.70 23.74
CA VAL A 21 7.23 21.16 23.81
C VAL A 21 8.60 21.78 23.64
N PHE A 22 8.75 22.60 22.62
CA PHE A 22 9.85 23.53 22.43
C PHE A 22 9.35 24.95 22.72
N ALA A 23 10.05 25.67 23.59
CA ALA A 23 9.74 27.05 23.90
C ALA A 23 10.97 27.94 23.78
N ARG A 24 10.84 29.04 23.03
CA ARG A 24 11.81 30.13 23.02
C ARG A 24 11.29 31.22 23.94
N CYS A 25 12.00 31.43 25.05
CA CYS A 25 11.70 32.43 26.05
C CYS A 25 12.20 33.82 25.60
N PRO A 26 11.67 34.91 26.18
CA PRO A 26 12.23 36.24 26.03
C PRO A 26 13.74 36.25 26.29
N GLY A 27 14.51 36.96 25.46
CA GLY A 27 15.98 36.96 25.54
C GLY A 27 16.68 35.75 24.91
N GLY A 28 15.94 34.87 24.21
CA GLY A 28 16.52 33.80 23.39
C GLY A 28 16.86 32.50 24.13
N LYS A 29 16.56 32.41 25.42
CA LYS A 29 16.71 31.19 26.21
C LYS A 29 15.73 30.11 25.73
N VAL A 30 16.18 28.87 25.65
CA VAL A 30 15.38 27.74 25.14
C VAL A 30 14.98 26.80 26.28
N ARG A 31 13.73 26.36 26.27
CA ARG A 31 13.19 25.32 27.15
C ARG A 31 12.60 24.18 26.32
N VAL A 32 12.86 22.97 26.78
CA VAL A 32 12.34 21.74 26.20
C VAL A 32 11.65 20.95 27.30
N LEU A 33 10.45 20.48 27.03
CA LEU A 33 9.63 19.73 27.98
C LEU A 33 8.95 18.55 27.26
N LYS A 34 8.86 17.42 27.95
CA LYS A 34 8.15 16.21 27.48
C LYS A 34 7.11 15.82 28.51
N LEU A 35 5.86 15.66 28.06
CA LEU A 35 4.70 15.31 28.90
C LEU A 35 4.03 14.06 28.34
N LEU A 36 3.23 13.36 29.14
CA LEU A 36 2.32 12.34 28.60
C LEU A 36 1.22 13.04 27.80
N SER A 37 0.87 12.50 26.63
CA SER A 37 -0.17 13.11 25.78
C SER A 37 -1.58 13.02 26.37
N GLU A 38 -1.80 12.05 27.26
CA GLU A 38 -3.05 11.87 28.01
C GLU A 38 -2.75 11.53 29.47
N ASP A 39 -3.15 12.42 30.39
CA ASP A 39 -3.04 12.24 31.84
C ASP A 39 -4.18 12.99 32.57
N PRO A 40 -5.43 12.52 32.41
CA PRO A 40 -6.61 13.23 32.88
C PRO A 40 -6.68 13.40 34.41
N ALA A 41 -5.90 12.62 35.16
CA ALA A 41 -5.78 12.76 36.61
C ALA A 41 -5.02 14.03 37.01
N ASN A 42 -4.13 14.53 36.14
CA ASN A 42 -3.23 15.64 36.45
C ASN A 42 -3.53 16.91 35.64
N TYR A 43 -3.88 16.78 34.36
CA TYR A 43 -4.18 17.92 33.48
C TYR A 43 -5.17 17.52 32.38
N ARG A 44 -5.99 18.49 31.93
CA ARG A 44 -6.99 18.25 30.87
C ARG A 44 -6.39 18.22 29.47
N ASP A 45 -5.35 19.03 29.24
CA ASP A 45 -4.73 19.20 27.93
C ASP A 45 -3.22 19.36 28.10
N ALA A 46 -2.45 18.47 27.47
CA ALA A 46 -1.00 18.42 27.60
C ALA A 46 -0.30 19.64 26.97
N PRO A 47 -0.68 20.14 25.78
CA PRO A 47 -0.14 21.38 25.23
C PRO A 47 -0.32 22.60 26.16
N THR A 48 -1.54 22.80 26.68
CA THR A 48 -1.83 23.90 27.62
C THR A 48 -1.02 23.76 28.90
N GLU A 49 -0.91 22.54 29.45
CA GLU A 49 -0.08 22.26 30.63
C GLU A 49 1.41 22.52 30.37
N GLY A 50 1.91 22.18 29.17
CA GLY A 50 3.29 22.44 28.78
C GLY A 50 3.60 23.93 28.73
N ILE A 51 2.71 24.73 28.14
CA ILE A 51 2.81 26.20 28.13
C ILE A 51 2.79 26.73 29.56
N ARG A 52 1.86 26.26 30.40
CA ARG A 52 1.76 26.66 31.81
C ARG A 52 3.06 26.41 32.58
N ARG A 53 3.63 25.20 32.51
CA ARG A 53 4.87 24.84 33.25
C ARG A 53 6.04 25.73 32.85
N VAL A 54 6.20 26.00 31.55
CA VAL A 54 7.27 26.89 31.06
C VAL A 54 7.06 28.32 31.55
N LEU A 55 5.82 28.84 31.50
CA LEU A 55 5.52 30.17 32.00
C LEU A 55 5.72 30.29 33.51
N GLU A 56 5.28 29.30 34.30
CA GLU A 56 5.51 29.28 35.75
C GLU A 56 7.00 29.27 36.12
N GLU A 57 7.79 28.41 35.47
CA GLU A 57 9.23 28.27 35.74
C GLU A 57 9.99 29.56 35.40
N GLU A 58 9.69 30.17 34.25
CA GLU A 58 10.43 31.35 33.77
C GLU A 58 9.93 32.67 34.36
N CYS A 59 8.64 32.78 34.70
CA CYS A 59 8.09 34.00 35.32
C CYS A 59 8.16 33.97 36.86
N GLY A 60 8.38 32.79 37.47
CA GLY A 60 8.37 32.61 38.91
C GLY A 60 7.01 32.87 39.57
N GLN A 61 5.93 32.91 38.78
CA GLN A 61 4.55 33.14 39.24
C GLN A 61 3.77 31.82 39.20
N SER A 62 3.02 31.51 40.25
CA SER A 62 2.15 30.32 40.25
C SER A 62 0.92 30.57 39.38
N MET A 63 0.67 29.66 38.44
CA MET A 63 -0.45 29.65 37.51
C MET A 63 -1.31 28.40 37.77
N PRO A 64 -2.47 28.53 38.45
CA PRO A 64 -3.30 27.39 38.83
C PRO A 64 -3.80 26.59 37.62
N ARG A 65 -3.74 25.25 37.69
CA ARG A 65 -4.18 24.34 36.60
C ARG A 65 -5.64 24.50 36.15
N ASN A 66 -6.51 25.04 37.01
CA ASN A 66 -7.95 25.16 36.75
C ASN A 66 -8.37 26.54 36.22
N GLN A 67 -7.41 27.44 35.97
CA GLN A 67 -7.70 28.78 35.45
C GLN A 67 -7.14 28.94 34.03
N PRO A 68 -7.84 29.66 33.13
CA PRO A 68 -7.31 29.96 31.81
C PRO A 68 -6.01 30.77 31.88
N LEU A 69 -5.06 30.47 31.00
CA LEU A 69 -3.76 31.14 30.94
C LEU A 69 -3.88 32.53 30.29
N ASP A 70 -3.13 33.50 30.82
CA ASP A 70 -2.97 34.80 30.17
C ASP A 70 -2.14 34.67 28.89
N THR A 71 -2.61 35.30 27.82
CA THR A 71 -2.01 35.28 26.48
C THR A 71 -1.10 36.47 26.21
N SER A 72 -1.07 37.47 27.10
CA SER A 72 -0.33 38.73 26.91
C SER A 72 1.18 38.55 26.69
N LEU A 73 1.75 37.49 27.27
CA LEU A 73 3.17 37.14 27.18
C LEU A 73 3.50 36.24 25.99
N ILE A 74 2.50 35.75 25.24
CA ILE A 74 2.66 34.79 24.15
C ILE A 74 2.71 35.53 22.82
N GLY A 75 3.75 35.27 22.02
CA GLY A 75 3.90 35.78 20.67
C GLY A 75 3.13 34.93 19.66
N TRP A 76 3.49 33.65 19.59
CA TRP A 76 2.83 32.68 18.72
C TRP A 76 2.88 31.26 19.30
N ILE A 77 1.94 30.43 18.85
CA ILE A 77 1.88 29.00 19.14
C ILE A 77 1.83 28.26 17.79
N ARG A 78 2.75 27.33 17.57
CA ARG A 78 2.76 26.42 16.43
C ARG A 78 2.56 25.01 16.93
N MET A 79 1.69 24.24 16.28
CA MET A 79 1.30 22.94 16.81
C MET A 79 1.12 21.90 15.71
N GLY A 80 1.55 20.67 15.98
CA GLY A 80 1.16 19.48 15.22
C GLY A 80 0.41 18.52 16.13
N THR A 81 -0.45 17.69 15.54
CA THR A 81 -1.26 16.78 16.32
C THR A 81 -1.56 15.49 15.56
N THR A 82 -1.48 14.37 16.28
CA THR A 82 -1.88 13.06 15.75
C THR A 82 -3.38 12.77 15.93
N VAL A 83 -4.19 13.73 16.43
CA VAL A 83 -5.62 13.53 16.69
C VAL A 83 -6.38 13.02 15.46
N ALA A 84 -6.13 13.59 14.28
CA ALA A 84 -6.79 13.16 13.05
C ALA A 84 -6.38 11.74 12.65
N THR A 85 -5.07 11.45 12.66
CA THR A 85 -4.52 10.13 12.35
C THR A 85 -5.04 9.07 13.32
N ASN A 86 -5.04 9.34 14.63
CA ASN A 86 -5.52 8.41 15.65
C ASN A 86 -7.04 8.21 15.54
N ALA A 87 -7.82 9.26 15.33
CA ALA A 87 -9.27 9.12 15.13
C ALA A 87 -9.61 8.27 13.91
N LEU A 88 -8.80 8.34 12.85
CA LEU A 88 -8.97 7.51 11.65
C LEU A 88 -8.56 6.05 11.91
N LEU A 89 -7.40 5.81 12.54
CA LEU A 89 -6.89 4.48 12.87
C LEU A 89 -7.80 3.75 13.87
N GLU A 90 -8.28 4.45 14.90
CA GLU A 90 -9.13 3.90 15.96
C GLU A 90 -10.62 3.89 15.58
N ARG A 91 -10.98 4.42 14.40
CA ARG A 91 -12.37 4.59 13.94
C ARG A 91 -13.25 5.32 14.98
N LYS A 92 -12.71 6.43 15.53
CA LYS A 92 -13.35 7.32 16.52
C LYS A 92 -13.64 8.73 15.99
N GLY A 93 -13.98 8.86 14.71
CA GLY A 93 -14.47 10.10 14.12
C GLY A 93 -15.95 10.37 14.39
N GLU A 94 -16.47 11.41 13.74
CA GLU A 94 -17.88 11.80 13.84
C GLU A 94 -18.78 10.90 12.98
N LYS A 95 -19.97 10.56 13.48
CA LYS A 95 -20.97 9.82 12.70
C LYS A 95 -21.39 10.63 11.48
N MET A 96 -21.28 10.04 10.30
CA MET A 96 -21.57 10.73 9.04
C MET A 96 -22.41 9.91 8.06
N ALA A 97 -23.11 10.60 7.15
CA ALA A 97 -23.83 10.00 6.02
C ALA A 97 -23.29 10.49 4.67
N LEU A 98 -23.24 9.60 3.69
CA LEU A 98 -22.79 9.87 2.33
C LEU A 98 -24.00 10.23 1.45
N LEU A 99 -23.94 11.37 0.77
CA LEU A 99 -24.85 11.71 -0.32
C LEU A 99 -24.10 11.47 -1.63
N ILE A 100 -24.65 10.61 -2.49
CA ILE A 100 -24.02 10.22 -3.76
C ILE A 100 -25.03 10.19 -4.90
N THR A 101 -24.59 10.39 -6.13
CA THR A 101 -25.45 10.25 -7.32
C THR A 101 -26.20 8.92 -7.32
N ARG A 102 -27.49 8.93 -7.66
CA ARG A 102 -28.29 7.71 -7.78
C ARG A 102 -27.67 6.70 -8.75
N GLY A 103 -27.71 5.43 -8.38
CA GLY A 103 -27.09 4.31 -9.08
C GLY A 103 -25.71 3.95 -8.53
N PHE A 104 -25.15 4.76 -7.63
CA PHE A 104 -23.77 4.62 -7.12
C PHE A 104 -23.70 4.42 -5.60
N ARG A 105 -24.80 4.00 -4.96
CA ARG A 105 -24.88 3.77 -3.51
C ARG A 105 -23.67 3.06 -2.90
N ASP A 106 -23.21 1.98 -3.52
CA ASP A 106 -22.14 1.13 -3.00
C ASP A 106 -20.77 1.44 -3.62
N LEU A 107 -20.64 2.52 -4.38
CA LEU A 107 -19.45 2.82 -5.17
C LEU A 107 -18.18 2.90 -4.31
N LEU A 108 -18.22 3.63 -3.19
CA LEU A 108 -17.08 3.75 -2.28
C LEU A 108 -16.84 2.46 -1.47
N HIS A 109 -17.87 1.63 -1.30
CA HIS A 109 -17.75 0.33 -0.65
C HIS A 109 -17.10 -0.72 -1.57
N ILE A 110 -17.36 -0.65 -2.87
CA ILE A 110 -16.67 -1.46 -3.90
C ILE A 110 -15.24 -0.92 -4.11
N GLY A 111 -15.10 0.41 -4.10
CA GLY A 111 -13.81 1.08 -4.25
C GLY A 111 -13.14 0.76 -5.57
N ASN A 112 -11.90 0.28 -5.49
CA ASN A 112 -11.13 -0.15 -6.65
C ASN A 112 -11.26 -1.65 -6.96
N GLN A 113 -12.19 -2.37 -6.31
CA GLN A 113 -12.50 -3.82 -6.40
C GLN A 113 -11.37 -4.81 -6.10
N ALA A 114 -10.14 -4.34 -5.85
CA ALA A 114 -8.98 -5.18 -5.55
C ALA A 114 -8.98 -5.59 -4.07
N ARG A 115 -8.52 -6.81 -3.78
CA ARG A 115 -8.27 -7.27 -2.41
C ARG A 115 -6.86 -6.87 -1.96
N PRO A 116 -6.69 -6.37 -0.72
CA PRO A 116 -5.38 -6.00 -0.20
C PRO A 116 -4.43 -7.20 -0.03
N ARG A 117 -4.95 -8.36 0.36
CA ARG A 117 -4.15 -9.57 0.65
C ARG A 117 -4.55 -10.71 -0.28
N LEU A 118 -3.66 -11.07 -1.21
CA LEU A 118 -4.00 -11.98 -2.32
C LEU A 118 -4.35 -13.40 -1.89
N PHE A 119 -3.67 -13.91 -0.85
CA PHE A 119 -3.74 -15.31 -0.41
C PHE A 119 -4.65 -15.53 0.80
N ASP A 120 -5.25 -14.46 1.34
CA ASP A 120 -6.22 -14.55 2.40
C ASP A 120 -7.59 -14.91 1.83
N LEU A 121 -8.20 -15.97 2.36
CA LEU A 121 -9.55 -16.39 1.96
C LEU A 121 -10.64 -15.62 2.71
N GLU A 122 -10.35 -15.13 3.91
CA GLU A 122 -11.14 -14.10 4.58
C GLU A 122 -10.71 -12.74 4.03
N ILE A 123 -11.43 -12.25 3.01
CA ILE A 123 -11.11 -10.98 2.37
C ILE A 123 -11.58 -9.83 3.24
N VAL A 124 -10.63 -9.28 4.02
CA VAL A 124 -10.84 -8.06 4.80
C VAL A 124 -10.47 -6.86 3.95
N THR A 125 -11.46 -6.02 3.65
CA THR A 125 -11.24 -4.70 3.03
C THR A 125 -11.42 -3.62 4.10
N PRO A 126 -10.74 -2.47 3.98
CA PRO A 126 -11.00 -1.32 4.84
C PRO A 126 -12.49 -0.99 4.90
N GLU A 127 -13.01 -0.75 6.10
CA GLU A 127 -14.40 -0.32 6.27
C GLU A 127 -14.60 1.10 5.77
N VAL A 128 -15.82 1.39 5.30
CA VAL A 128 -16.24 2.74 4.95
C VAL A 128 -16.43 3.61 6.20
N LEU A 129 -16.34 4.93 6.06
CA LEU A 129 -16.46 5.86 7.19
C LEU A 129 -17.92 6.30 7.47
N TYR A 130 -18.84 6.01 6.56
CA TYR A 130 -20.23 6.44 6.64
C TYR A 130 -21.16 5.35 7.18
N GLU A 131 -22.18 5.74 7.95
CA GLU A 131 -23.18 4.83 8.52
C GLU A 131 -24.42 4.70 7.61
N GLU A 132 -24.71 5.71 6.79
CA GLU A 132 -25.89 5.79 5.93
C GLU A 132 -25.52 6.36 4.56
N VAL A 133 -26.22 5.90 3.51
CA VAL A 133 -26.07 6.42 2.15
C VAL A 133 -27.41 6.93 1.64
N ILE A 134 -27.44 8.16 1.12
CA ILE A 134 -28.56 8.74 0.39
C ILE A 134 -28.15 8.86 -1.09
N GLU A 135 -28.98 8.28 -1.95
CA GLU A 135 -28.87 8.46 -3.39
C GLU A 135 -29.61 9.75 -3.81
N VAL A 136 -28.85 10.74 -4.27
CA VAL A 136 -29.39 12.01 -4.77
C VAL A 136 -29.88 11.79 -6.19
N GLU A 137 -31.16 12.10 -6.43
CA GLU A 137 -31.79 12.11 -7.75
C GLU A 137 -31.27 13.30 -8.55
N GLU A 138 -30.11 13.13 -9.19
CA GLU A 138 -29.47 14.10 -10.06
C GLU A 138 -28.63 13.37 -11.12
N ARG A 139 -28.35 14.00 -12.26
CA ARG A 139 -27.32 13.53 -13.18
C ARG A 139 -26.78 14.63 -14.09
N VAL A 140 -25.46 14.75 -14.11
CA VAL A 140 -24.69 15.52 -15.11
C VAL A 140 -23.84 14.56 -15.93
N VAL A 141 -23.69 14.81 -17.24
CA VAL A 141 -22.94 13.96 -18.17
C VAL A 141 -22.05 14.82 -19.07
N LEU A 142 -20.79 14.41 -19.28
CA LEU A 142 -19.87 15.08 -20.22
C LEU A 142 -20.42 15.03 -21.65
N GLN A 143 -20.48 16.16 -22.34
CA GLN A 143 -20.80 16.21 -23.76
C GLN A 143 -19.60 15.70 -24.56
N ARG A 144 -19.85 14.83 -25.54
CA ARG A 144 -18.80 14.28 -26.41
C ARG A 144 -19.11 14.52 -27.87
N ASP A 145 -18.08 14.94 -28.61
CA ASP A 145 -18.09 14.98 -30.07
C ASP A 145 -18.23 13.54 -30.58
N GLY A 146 -19.29 13.26 -31.35
CA GLY A 146 -19.61 11.91 -31.80
C GLY A 146 -20.74 11.21 -31.04
N CYS A 147 -21.28 11.80 -29.95
CA CYS A 147 -22.45 11.24 -29.27
C CYS A 147 -23.67 11.16 -30.21
N GLN A 148 -24.18 9.95 -30.42
CA GLN A 148 -25.29 9.63 -31.33
C GLN A 148 -26.58 9.25 -30.57
N LEU A 149 -26.66 9.53 -29.27
CA LEU A 149 -27.86 9.23 -28.48
C LEU A 149 -29.10 9.94 -29.08
N PRO A 150 -30.23 9.22 -29.26
CA PRO A 150 -31.45 9.82 -29.78
C PRO A 150 -32.03 10.82 -28.77
N ARG A 151 -31.96 12.11 -29.09
CA ARG A 151 -32.43 13.20 -28.22
C ARG A 151 -33.94 13.40 -28.38
N ARG A 152 -34.71 13.13 -27.32
CA ARG A 152 -36.15 13.42 -27.28
C ARG A 152 -36.46 14.86 -26.83
N GLU A 153 -35.62 15.42 -25.95
CA GLU A 153 -35.66 16.82 -25.48
C GLU A 153 -34.24 17.40 -25.44
N ALA A 154 -34.12 18.73 -25.52
CA ALA A 154 -32.84 19.42 -25.43
C ALA A 154 -32.42 19.55 -23.95
N PHE A 155 -31.39 18.81 -23.53
CA PHE A 155 -30.79 19.00 -22.20
C PHE A 155 -30.15 20.39 -22.09
N GLN A 156 -30.25 21.00 -20.91
CA GLN A 156 -29.50 22.21 -20.62
C GLN A 156 -28.01 21.90 -20.72
N THR A 157 -27.32 22.61 -21.63
CA THR A 157 -25.86 22.52 -21.74
C THR A 157 -25.21 23.59 -20.88
N VAL A 158 -24.20 23.20 -20.11
CA VAL A 158 -23.38 24.08 -19.27
C VAL A 158 -21.91 23.90 -19.64
N THR A 159 -21.09 24.90 -19.36
CA THR A 159 -19.63 24.81 -19.48
C THR A 159 -19.05 24.70 -18.07
N GLY A 160 -18.33 23.61 -17.81
CA GLY A 160 -17.66 23.38 -16.54
C GLY A 160 -16.41 24.24 -16.37
N SER A 161 -15.87 24.28 -15.14
CA SER A 161 -14.66 25.04 -14.79
C SER A 161 -13.42 24.62 -15.58
N THR A 162 -13.37 23.35 -16.02
CA THR A 162 -12.31 22.82 -16.88
C THR A 162 -12.37 23.34 -18.32
N GLY A 163 -13.53 23.87 -18.75
CA GLY A 163 -13.83 24.21 -20.14
C GLY A 163 -14.60 23.12 -20.90
N GLU A 164 -14.73 21.92 -20.32
CA GLU A 164 -15.57 20.85 -20.86
C GLU A 164 -17.05 21.29 -20.89
N ARG A 165 -17.76 20.87 -21.94
CA ARG A 165 -19.22 21.04 -22.03
C ARG A 165 -19.92 19.85 -21.37
N LEU A 166 -20.96 20.12 -20.60
CA LEU A 166 -21.74 19.11 -19.91
C LEU A 166 -23.23 19.28 -20.19
N GLU A 167 -23.96 18.18 -20.13
CA GLU A 167 -25.41 18.13 -20.23
C GLU A 167 -26.00 17.81 -18.86
N VAL A 168 -26.93 18.65 -18.40
CA VAL A 168 -27.72 18.39 -17.19
C VAL A 168 -28.89 17.51 -17.59
N TRP A 169 -28.79 16.21 -17.31
CA TRP A 169 -29.83 15.23 -17.63
C TRP A 169 -30.95 15.26 -16.59
N THR A 170 -30.58 15.35 -15.31
CA THR A 170 -31.52 15.43 -14.20
C THR A 170 -31.04 16.47 -13.18
N PRO A 171 -31.78 17.55 -12.92
CA PRO A 171 -31.48 18.47 -11.83
C PRO A 171 -31.78 17.82 -10.46
N PRO A 172 -31.14 18.27 -9.36
CA PRO A 172 -31.34 17.67 -8.05
C PRO A 172 -32.77 17.87 -7.52
N ASP A 173 -33.45 16.79 -7.14
CA ASP A 173 -34.74 16.85 -6.43
C ASP A 173 -34.53 17.23 -4.95
N LEU A 174 -34.50 18.56 -4.70
CA LEU A 174 -34.28 19.10 -3.37
C LEU A 174 -35.45 18.83 -2.39
N VAL A 175 -36.67 18.62 -2.89
CA VAL A 175 -37.85 18.38 -2.03
C VAL A 175 -37.77 16.99 -1.42
N ARG A 176 -37.50 15.98 -2.26
CA ARG A 176 -37.28 14.62 -1.78
C ARG A 176 -36.05 14.55 -0.89
N LEU A 177 -34.96 15.19 -1.29
CA LEU A 177 -33.72 15.22 -0.52
C LEU A 177 -33.91 15.83 0.88
N GLU A 178 -34.74 16.87 1.02
CA GLU A 178 -35.06 17.45 2.32
C GLU A 178 -35.70 16.42 3.27
N ALA A 179 -36.61 15.59 2.78
CA ALA A 179 -37.23 14.52 3.59
C ALA A 179 -36.19 13.48 4.03
N ASP A 180 -35.31 13.05 3.12
CA ASP A 180 -34.24 12.10 3.42
C ASP A 180 -33.23 12.68 4.43
N LEU A 181 -32.86 13.95 4.29
CA LEU A 181 -31.96 14.65 5.22
C LEU A 181 -32.57 14.81 6.62
N ARG A 182 -33.88 15.10 6.74
CA ARG A 182 -34.57 15.13 8.04
C ARG A 182 -34.56 13.75 8.72
N ARG A 183 -34.70 12.67 7.94
CA ARG A 183 -34.58 11.30 8.46
C ARG A 183 -33.18 11.04 9.02
N VAL A 184 -32.13 11.41 8.30
CA VAL A 184 -30.73 11.29 8.78
C VAL A 184 -30.49 12.11 10.05
N LEU A 185 -31.04 13.33 10.14
CA LEU A 185 -30.97 14.12 11.38
C LEU A 185 -31.69 13.42 12.55
N SER A 186 -32.82 12.76 12.31
CA SER A 186 -33.54 12.03 13.37
C SER A 186 -32.74 10.83 13.91
N GLN A 187 -31.82 10.28 13.13
CA GLN A 187 -30.91 9.19 13.53
C GLN A 187 -29.68 9.68 14.33
N GLY A 188 -29.56 11.00 14.54
CA GLY A 188 -28.45 11.60 15.29
C GLY A 188 -27.20 11.92 14.46
N ILE A 189 -27.21 11.66 13.15
CA ILE A 189 -26.12 11.99 12.24
C ILE A 189 -26.13 13.50 11.95
N ARG A 190 -24.99 14.18 12.12
CA ARG A 190 -24.85 15.64 11.96
C ARG A 190 -23.73 16.06 11.01
N SER A 191 -22.96 15.09 10.49
CA SER A 191 -21.92 15.30 9.50
C SER A 191 -22.29 14.63 8.17
N LEU A 192 -22.01 15.30 7.04
CA LEU A 192 -22.30 14.79 5.70
C LEU A 192 -21.09 14.96 4.77
N ALA A 193 -20.90 13.97 3.90
CA ALA A 193 -20.09 14.09 2.69
C ALA A 193 -21.02 14.09 1.47
N VAL A 194 -20.83 15.03 0.54
CA VAL A 194 -21.60 15.10 -0.72
C VAL A 194 -20.66 14.84 -1.88
N VAL A 195 -20.91 13.78 -2.64
CA VAL A 195 -20.03 13.27 -3.69
C VAL A 195 -20.86 12.96 -4.94
N LEU A 196 -20.90 13.89 -5.89
CA LEU A 196 -21.68 13.73 -7.13
C LEU A 196 -20.77 13.52 -8.35
N MET A 197 -21.28 12.78 -9.35
CA MET A 197 -20.60 12.55 -10.63
C MET A 197 -20.31 13.87 -11.34
N HIS A 198 -19.08 14.02 -11.81
CA HIS A 198 -18.54 15.19 -12.53
C HIS A 198 -18.58 16.51 -11.74
N SER A 199 -18.73 16.46 -10.41
CA SER A 199 -18.79 17.66 -9.58
C SER A 199 -17.49 18.47 -9.56
N TYR A 200 -16.35 17.85 -9.91
CA TYR A 200 -15.05 18.52 -10.05
C TYR A 200 -15.07 19.61 -11.12
N THR A 201 -15.82 19.41 -12.21
CA THR A 201 -15.95 20.39 -13.29
C THR A 201 -17.27 21.18 -13.19
N TRP A 202 -18.35 20.58 -12.66
CA TRP A 202 -19.62 21.26 -12.46
C TRP A 202 -20.18 21.08 -11.04
N SER A 203 -19.81 22.00 -10.14
CA SER A 203 -20.09 21.93 -8.71
C SER A 203 -21.51 22.34 -8.31
N SER A 204 -22.31 22.90 -9.22
CA SER A 204 -23.60 23.53 -8.89
C SER A 204 -24.56 22.62 -8.12
N HIS A 205 -24.66 21.33 -8.49
CA HIS A 205 -25.53 20.38 -7.79
C HIS A 205 -25.07 20.15 -6.35
N GLU A 206 -23.77 19.94 -6.11
CA GLU A 206 -23.22 19.77 -4.76
C GLU A 206 -23.44 21.02 -3.90
N VAL A 207 -23.26 22.21 -4.47
CA VAL A 207 -23.48 23.49 -3.76
C VAL A 207 -24.94 23.66 -3.34
N GLN A 208 -25.90 23.30 -4.20
CA GLN A 208 -27.33 23.34 -3.88
C GLN A 208 -27.70 22.37 -2.75
N VAL A 209 -27.19 21.13 -2.84
CA VAL A 209 -27.36 20.10 -1.82
C VAL A 209 -26.74 20.55 -0.49
N GLY A 210 -25.52 21.09 -0.52
CA GLY A 210 -24.82 21.59 0.66
C GLY A 210 -25.54 22.75 1.33
N ALA A 211 -26.09 23.68 0.54
CA ALA A 211 -26.89 24.79 1.05
C ALA A 211 -28.16 24.31 1.76
N LEU A 212 -28.84 23.29 1.21
CA LEU A 212 -29.99 22.67 1.85
C LEU A 212 -29.61 22.00 3.18
N ALA A 213 -28.57 21.18 3.18
CA ALA A 213 -28.09 20.51 4.39
C ALA A 213 -27.73 21.51 5.51
N ARG A 214 -27.01 22.58 5.18
CA ARG A 214 -26.67 23.63 6.15
C ARG A 214 -27.92 24.33 6.71
N ARG A 215 -28.94 24.60 5.89
CA ARG A 215 -30.23 25.18 6.36
C ARG A 215 -30.99 24.24 7.31
N LEU A 216 -30.87 22.93 7.13
CA LEU A 216 -31.52 21.93 7.99
C LEU A 216 -30.80 21.71 9.33
N GLY A 217 -29.60 22.28 9.52
CA GLY A 217 -28.87 22.24 10.79
C GLY A 217 -27.78 21.16 10.88
N PHE A 218 -27.30 20.62 9.76
CA PHE A 218 -26.07 19.80 9.78
C PHE A 218 -24.86 20.65 10.18
N GLN A 219 -24.05 20.14 11.11
CA GLN A 219 -22.93 20.87 11.69
C GLN A 219 -21.67 20.85 10.81
N GLN A 220 -21.50 19.77 10.04
CA GLN A 220 -20.43 19.61 9.08
C GLN A 220 -20.99 19.10 7.75
N VAL A 221 -20.63 19.78 6.67
CA VAL A 221 -20.99 19.41 5.30
C VAL A 221 -19.76 19.58 4.43
N SER A 222 -19.16 18.47 4.02
CA SER A 222 -17.98 18.42 3.16
C SER A 222 -18.41 18.14 1.73
N LEU A 223 -18.27 19.13 0.85
CA LEU A 223 -18.55 18.99 -0.58
C LEU A 223 -17.30 18.48 -1.29
N SER A 224 -17.42 17.42 -2.07
CA SER A 224 -16.28 16.80 -2.72
C SER A 224 -15.56 17.75 -3.68
N CYS A 225 -16.31 18.62 -4.37
CA CYS A 225 -15.77 19.67 -5.22
C CYS A 225 -15.06 20.82 -4.47
N GLU A 226 -15.31 21.00 -3.17
CA GLU A 226 -14.60 22.01 -2.35
C GLU A 226 -13.37 21.40 -1.68
N VAL A 227 -13.49 20.16 -1.19
CA VAL A 227 -12.40 19.47 -0.48
C VAL A 227 -11.30 19.02 -1.44
N MET A 228 -11.69 18.44 -2.58
CA MET A 228 -10.75 17.93 -3.58
C MET A 228 -11.32 18.10 -5.01
N PRO A 229 -11.13 19.28 -5.65
CA PRO A 229 -11.63 19.56 -6.99
C PRO A 229 -10.85 18.85 -8.12
N MET A 230 -10.76 17.52 -8.07
CA MET A 230 -10.09 16.69 -9.09
C MET A 230 -11.01 15.64 -9.68
N VAL A 231 -10.73 15.23 -10.92
CA VAL A 231 -11.37 14.08 -11.56
C VAL A 231 -11.08 12.79 -10.78
N ARG A 232 -11.95 11.79 -10.93
CA ARG A 232 -12.02 10.49 -10.23
C ARG A 232 -12.89 10.54 -8.99
N ILE A 233 -14.11 10.03 -9.12
CA ILE A 233 -15.12 10.10 -8.07
C ILE A 233 -14.77 9.24 -6.86
N VAL A 234 -14.09 8.09 -7.03
CA VAL A 234 -13.82 7.18 -5.90
C VAL A 234 -12.80 7.78 -4.92
N PRO A 235 -11.58 8.18 -5.34
CA PRO A 235 -10.61 8.80 -4.44
C PRO A 235 -11.08 10.17 -3.90
N ARG A 236 -11.77 10.96 -4.74
CA ARG A 236 -12.40 12.22 -4.31
C ARG A 236 -13.45 11.97 -3.22
N GLY A 237 -14.27 10.93 -3.39
CA GLY A 237 -15.28 10.53 -2.42
C GLY A 237 -14.68 10.04 -1.09
N TYR A 238 -13.59 9.27 -1.11
CA TYR A 238 -12.86 8.89 0.11
C TYR A 238 -12.32 10.11 0.85
N THR A 239 -11.74 11.06 0.14
CA THR A 239 -11.21 12.30 0.71
C THR A 239 -12.31 13.15 1.35
N ALA A 240 -13.47 13.29 0.68
CA ALA A 240 -14.62 14.01 1.21
C ALA A 240 -15.21 13.33 2.46
N CYS A 241 -15.27 11.99 2.48
CA CYS A 241 -15.69 11.23 3.65
C CYS A 241 -14.70 11.39 4.82
N ALA A 242 -13.40 11.32 4.57
CA ALA A 242 -12.37 11.52 5.59
C ALA A 242 -12.46 12.92 6.21
N ASP A 243 -12.69 13.96 5.39
CA ASP A 243 -12.89 15.31 5.88
C ASP A 243 -14.16 15.45 6.74
N ALA A 244 -15.30 14.90 6.28
CA ALA A 244 -16.56 14.92 7.04
C ALA A 244 -16.45 14.16 8.37
N TYR A 245 -15.69 13.07 8.39
CA TYR A 245 -15.47 12.22 9.55
C TYR A 245 -14.55 12.85 10.60
N LEU A 246 -13.48 13.53 10.16
CA LEU A 246 -12.40 14.01 11.04
C LEU A 246 -12.56 15.48 11.46
N THR A 247 -13.07 16.35 10.58
CA THR A 247 -13.17 17.80 10.85
C THR A 247 -13.93 18.14 12.14
N PRO A 248 -15.06 17.49 12.50
CA PRO A 248 -15.74 17.77 13.77
C PRO A 248 -14.88 17.47 14.99
N LYS A 249 -14.13 16.36 15.00
CA LYS A 249 -13.21 15.99 16.09
C LYS A 249 -12.05 16.97 16.22
N ILE A 250 -11.53 17.44 15.09
CA ILE A 250 -10.52 18.50 15.07
C ILE A 250 -11.11 19.77 15.70
N ARG A 251 -12.29 20.22 15.28
CA ARG A 251 -12.93 21.42 15.85
C ARG A 251 -13.20 21.30 17.35
N GLU A 252 -13.58 20.12 17.83
CA GLU A 252 -13.75 19.83 19.26
C GLU A 252 -12.41 19.99 20.01
N TYR A 253 -11.34 19.39 19.51
CA TYR A 253 -9.99 19.53 20.04
C TYR A 253 -9.52 20.99 20.08
N LEU A 254 -9.67 21.71 18.95
CA LEU A 254 -9.32 23.11 18.81
C LEU A 254 -10.12 23.99 19.79
N SER A 255 -11.40 23.70 20.00
CA SER A 255 -12.25 24.43 20.96
C SER A 255 -11.82 24.16 22.40
N GLY A 256 -11.47 22.91 22.74
CA GLY A 256 -10.91 22.54 24.04
C GLY A 256 -9.59 23.25 24.34
N PHE A 257 -8.69 23.32 23.36
CA PHE A 257 -7.44 24.07 23.48
C PHE A 257 -7.69 25.56 23.72
N ARG A 258 -8.61 26.20 22.97
CA ARG A 258 -8.96 27.62 23.16
C ARG A 258 -9.52 27.91 24.56
N ALA A 259 -10.28 26.98 25.14
CA ALA A 259 -10.84 27.15 26.47
C ALA A 259 -9.79 27.21 27.59
N GLY A 260 -8.56 26.73 27.31
CA GLY A 260 -7.41 26.83 28.22
C GLY A 260 -6.82 28.23 28.37
N PHE A 261 -7.28 29.22 27.59
CA PHE A 261 -6.68 30.56 27.53
C PHE A 261 -7.70 31.68 27.73
N CYS A 262 -7.28 32.76 28.38
CA CYS A 262 -8.04 34.00 28.50
C CYS A 262 -8.37 34.57 27.10
N GLN A 263 -9.60 35.05 26.92
CA GLN A 263 -10.09 35.60 25.64
C GLN A 263 -9.98 34.64 24.43
N GLY A 264 -9.83 33.32 24.66
CA GLY A 264 -9.87 32.30 23.61
C GLY A 264 -8.81 32.47 22.52
N LEU A 265 -7.60 32.91 22.90
CA LEU A 265 -6.42 33.15 22.04
C LEU A 265 -6.54 34.35 21.08
N GLN A 266 -7.49 35.27 21.29
CA GLN A 266 -7.55 36.51 20.50
C GLN A 266 -6.23 37.30 20.57
N GLY A 267 -5.68 37.67 19.41
CA GLY A 267 -4.43 38.42 19.30
C GLY A 267 -3.15 37.57 19.34
N VAL A 268 -3.24 36.26 19.58
CA VAL A 268 -2.10 35.33 19.47
C VAL A 268 -2.17 34.59 18.14
N ARG A 269 -1.04 34.50 17.44
CA ARG A 269 -0.96 33.75 16.18
C ARG A 269 -0.82 32.26 16.47
N VAL A 270 -1.89 31.49 16.23
CA VAL A 270 -1.92 30.03 16.41
C VAL A 270 -1.92 29.35 15.06
N LEU A 271 -0.91 28.54 14.79
CA LEU A 271 -0.73 27.84 13.53
C LEU A 271 -0.64 26.34 13.74
N PHE A 272 -1.27 25.58 12.85
CA PHE A 272 -1.24 24.13 12.83
C PHE A 272 -0.43 23.61 11.65
N MET A 273 0.39 22.59 11.90
CA MET A 273 1.10 21.84 10.87
C MET A 273 0.11 21.06 10.01
N GLN A 274 0.30 21.09 8.71
CA GLN A 274 -0.42 20.30 7.73
C GLN A 274 0.44 19.14 7.22
N SER A 275 -0.20 18.16 6.59
CA SER A 275 0.47 16.98 6.00
C SER A 275 1.55 17.32 4.97
N ASP A 276 1.49 18.50 4.35
CA ASP A 276 2.39 18.97 3.30
C ASP A 276 3.67 19.66 3.84
N GLY A 277 3.83 19.71 5.18
CA GLY A 277 4.93 20.38 5.88
C GLY A 277 4.72 21.88 6.11
N GLY A 278 3.59 22.43 5.68
CA GLY A 278 3.23 23.83 5.84
C GLY A 278 2.42 24.12 7.11
N LEU A 279 2.48 25.37 7.57
CA LEU A 279 1.65 25.87 8.66
C LEU A 279 0.39 26.57 8.12
N THR A 280 -0.76 26.33 8.74
CA THR A 280 -2.04 26.99 8.46
C THR A 280 -2.65 27.60 9.72
N PRO A 281 -3.43 28.70 9.64
CA PRO A 281 -4.21 29.19 10.78
C PRO A 281 -5.17 28.14 11.33
N MET A 282 -5.38 28.19 12.64
CA MET A 282 -6.26 27.28 13.39
C MET A 282 -7.67 27.12 12.77
N GLU A 283 -8.24 28.21 12.22
CA GLU A 283 -9.58 28.22 11.65
C GLU A 283 -9.68 27.51 10.30
N LYS A 284 -8.55 27.34 9.60
CA LYS A 284 -8.45 26.69 8.29
C LYS A 284 -7.96 25.23 8.38
N PHE A 285 -7.71 24.74 9.59
CA PHE A 285 -7.26 23.37 9.81
C PHE A 285 -8.44 22.39 9.69
N ASN A 286 -8.32 21.39 8.82
CA ASN A 286 -9.40 20.46 8.45
C ASN A 286 -8.92 19.00 8.42
N GLY A 287 -9.87 18.07 8.32
CA GLY A 287 -9.64 16.64 8.43
C GLY A 287 -8.66 16.10 7.39
N SER A 288 -8.87 16.42 6.12
CA SER A 288 -8.08 15.85 5.02
C SER A 288 -6.61 16.30 5.02
N ARG A 289 -6.31 17.47 5.59
CA ARG A 289 -4.95 18.04 5.66
C ARG A 289 -4.26 17.87 7.02
N ALA A 290 -4.92 17.23 7.98
CA ALA A 290 -4.40 17.01 9.33
C ALA A 290 -3.71 15.65 9.51
N ILE A 291 -3.95 14.71 8.59
CA ILE A 291 -3.43 13.34 8.64
C ILE A 291 -1.90 13.38 8.50
N LEU A 292 -1.16 12.76 9.41
CA LEU A 292 0.33 12.76 9.44
C LEU A 292 0.98 14.13 9.64
N SER A 293 0.26 15.11 10.22
CA SER A 293 0.84 16.43 10.51
C SER A 293 1.99 16.41 11.53
N GLY A 294 2.00 15.48 12.49
CA GLY A 294 3.10 15.32 13.45
C GLY A 294 4.42 14.94 12.77
N PRO A 295 4.49 13.78 12.07
CA PRO A 295 5.67 13.36 11.31
C PRO A 295 6.16 14.40 10.29
N ALA A 296 5.25 15.16 9.67
CA ALA A 296 5.60 16.26 8.77
C ALA A 296 6.49 17.33 9.45
N GLY A 297 6.25 17.62 10.74
CA GLY A 297 7.14 18.47 11.54
C GLY A 297 8.54 17.90 11.67
N GLY A 298 8.68 16.58 11.85
CA GLY A 298 9.97 15.89 11.88
C GLY A 298 10.72 16.03 10.55
N VAL A 299 10.00 15.95 9.42
CA VAL A 299 10.57 16.16 8.09
C VAL A 299 11.12 17.56 7.90
N VAL A 300 10.34 18.58 8.28
CA VAL A 300 10.82 19.97 8.26
C VAL A 300 12.03 20.13 9.17
N GLY A 301 12.00 19.52 10.36
CA GLY A 301 13.09 19.55 11.34
C GLY A 301 14.41 19.08 10.73
N TYR A 302 14.50 17.82 10.29
CA TYR A 302 15.75 17.31 9.74
C TYR A 302 16.17 17.99 8.44
N ALA A 303 15.21 18.38 7.59
CA ALA A 303 15.51 19.08 6.34
C ALA A 303 16.19 20.43 6.62
N MET A 304 15.75 21.16 7.65
CA MET A 304 16.29 22.47 7.98
C MET A 304 17.53 22.41 8.86
N THR A 305 17.75 21.33 9.62
CA THR A 305 18.91 21.22 10.52
C THR A 305 20.08 20.46 9.91
N SER A 306 19.81 19.49 9.04
CA SER A 306 20.82 18.52 8.58
C SER A 306 21.27 18.76 7.14
N TYR A 307 20.49 19.48 6.32
CA TYR A 307 20.86 19.83 4.95
C TYR A 307 21.71 21.11 4.89
N SER A 308 22.93 20.99 4.38
CA SER A 308 23.79 22.15 4.10
C SER A 308 23.61 22.64 2.67
N GLN A 309 23.30 23.94 2.51
CA GLN A 309 23.24 24.62 1.21
C GLN A 309 24.61 24.66 0.51
N GLU A 310 25.71 24.63 1.26
CA GLU A 310 27.07 24.65 0.71
C GLU A 310 27.43 23.31 0.07
N ASN A 311 27.12 22.20 0.77
CA ASN A 311 27.49 20.86 0.32
C ASN A 311 26.43 20.24 -0.60
N ARG A 312 25.18 20.74 -0.56
CA ARG A 312 23.99 20.26 -1.29
C ARG A 312 23.79 18.74 -1.23
N GLN A 313 24.31 18.09 -0.20
CA GLN A 313 24.25 16.65 -0.05
C GLN A 313 22.83 16.24 0.37
N PRO A 314 22.17 15.31 -0.34
CA PRO A 314 20.85 14.81 0.03
C PRO A 314 20.83 14.16 1.41
N VAL A 315 19.70 14.27 2.11
CA VAL A 315 19.50 13.77 3.47
C VAL A 315 18.29 12.84 3.50
N ILE A 316 18.41 11.76 4.27
CA ILE A 316 17.30 10.85 4.58
C ILE A 316 16.94 11.03 6.05
N GLY A 317 15.69 11.42 6.31
CA GLY A 317 15.14 11.44 7.66
C GLY A 317 14.79 10.03 8.12
N PHE A 318 15.16 9.72 9.35
CA PHE A 318 14.86 8.45 10.02
C PHE A 318 14.36 8.74 11.43
N ASP A 319 13.04 8.73 11.62
CA ASP A 319 12.38 8.91 12.91
C ASP A 319 11.97 7.56 13.46
N MET A 320 12.60 7.09 14.54
CA MET A 320 12.22 5.82 15.16
C MET A 320 11.66 6.02 16.57
N GLY A 321 10.38 5.70 16.71
CA GLY A 321 9.64 5.72 17.97
C GLY A 321 9.49 4.34 18.60
N GLY A 322 8.53 4.24 19.52
CA GLY A 322 8.19 2.98 20.20
C GLY A 322 7.35 2.03 19.35
N THR A 323 6.56 2.52 18.41
CA THR A 323 5.61 1.70 17.62
C THR A 323 6.03 1.53 16.16
N SER A 324 6.64 2.57 15.59
CA SER A 324 6.91 2.67 14.16
C SER A 324 8.17 3.48 13.90
N THR A 325 8.61 3.43 12.64
CA THR A 325 9.68 4.27 12.10
C THR A 325 9.17 5.03 10.88
N ASP A 326 9.33 6.34 10.83
CA ASP A 326 8.98 7.19 9.68
C ASP A 326 10.24 7.59 8.92
N VAL A 327 10.27 7.34 7.60
CA VAL A 327 11.38 7.72 6.73
C VAL A 327 10.95 8.64 5.60
N SER A 328 11.81 9.58 5.22
CA SER A 328 11.58 10.50 4.11
C SER A 328 12.90 11.00 3.53
N ARG A 329 12.85 11.67 2.37
CA ARG A 329 14.02 12.19 1.67
C ARG A 329 13.92 13.69 1.44
N TYR A 330 15.04 14.40 1.58
CA TYR A 330 15.17 15.81 1.26
C TYR A 330 16.44 16.08 0.46
N ALA A 331 16.31 16.82 -0.65
CA ALA A 331 17.42 17.16 -1.54
C ALA A 331 17.36 18.63 -2.00
N GLY A 332 17.11 19.54 -1.06
CA GLY A 332 16.96 20.98 -1.32
C GLY A 332 15.53 21.42 -1.66
N GLN A 333 14.62 20.47 -1.87
CA GLN A 333 13.18 20.68 -1.94
C GLN A 333 12.47 19.51 -1.26
N TYR A 334 11.28 19.79 -0.72
CA TYR A 334 10.41 18.76 -0.16
C TYR A 334 9.82 17.89 -1.29
N GLU A 335 9.77 16.58 -1.06
CA GLU A 335 9.07 15.65 -1.94
C GLU A 335 7.62 15.51 -1.47
N HIS A 336 6.66 15.77 -2.37
CA HIS A 336 5.24 15.64 -2.11
C HIS A 336 4.62 14.47 -2.88
N VAL A 337 3.74 13.74 -2.20
CA VAL A 337 2.77 12.81 -2.80
C VAL A 337 1.38 13.44 -2.77
N PHE A 338 0.55 13.12 -3.75
CA PHE A 338 -0.78 13.71 -3.92
C PHE A 338 -1.92 12.70 -3.72
N GLU A 339 -1.57 11.43 -3.60
CA GLU A 339 -2.45 10.32 -3.27
C GLU A 339 -1.70 9.46 -2.27
N ALA A 340 -2.31 9.21 -1.11
CA ALA A 340 -1.76 8.37 -0.06
C ALA A 340 -2.91 7.69 0.66
N THR A 341 -2.71 6.44 1.07
CA THR A 341 -3.72 5.71 1.82
C THR A 341 -3.32 5.63 3.29
N THR A 342 -4.25 5.92 4.19
CA THR A 342 -4.03 5.81 5.64
C THR A 342 -5.21 5.08 6.26
N ALA A 343 -4.94 4.05 7.06
CA ALA A 343 -5.98 3.18 7.67
C ALA A 343 -6.93 2.59 6.62
N GLY A 344 -6.41 2.29 5.42
CA GLY A 344 -7.17 1.78 4.29
C GLY A 344 -8.10 2.79 3.60
N ILE A 345 -8.02 4.08 3.92
CA ILE A 345 -8.75 5.16 3.22
C ILE A 345 -7.76 5.93 2.35
N THR A 346 -7.99 5.96 1.04
CA THR A 346 -7.18 6.76 0.10
C THR A 346 -7.57 8.22 0.21
N VAL A 347 -6.61 9.06 0.60
CA VAL A 347 -6.76 10.50 0.70
C VAL A 347 -5.95 11.11 -0.43
N GLN A 348 -6.64 11.80 -1.33
CA GLN A 348 -5.99 12.67 -2.28
C GLN A 348 -5.83 14.02 -1.57
N ALA A 349 -4.62 14.31 -1.13
CA ALA A 349 -4.22 15.59 -0.58
C ALA A 349 -2.70 15.71 -0.74
N PRO A 350 -2.14 16.93 -0.85
CA PRO A 350 -0.70 17.10 -0.82
C PRO A 350 -0.16 16.68 0.55
N GLN A 351 0.77 15.73 0.55
CA GLN A 351 1.43 15.25 1.75
C GLN A 351 2.93 15.13 1.47
N LEU A 352 3.77 15.30 2.49
CA LEU A 352 5.18 14.94 2.36
C LEU A 352 5.30 13.42 2.13
N ASP A 353 6.23 13.01 1.27
CA ASP A 353 6.50 11.60 1.01
C ASP A 353 7.18 10.94 2.21
N ILE A 354 6.34 10.50 3.16
CA ILE A 354 6.73 9.82 4.38
C ILE A 354 6.33 8.35 4.27
N ASN A 355 7.32 7.47 4.29
CA ASN A 355 7.08 6.04 4.37
C ASN A 355 7.29 5.57 5.81
N THR A 356 6.22 5.18 6.49
CA THR A 356 6.31 4.55 7.81
C THR A 356 6.76 3.09 7.67
N VAL A 357 7.27 2.44 8.71
CA VAL A 357 7.40 0.98 8.86
C VAL A 357 6.98 0.60 10.27
N ALA A 358 6.27 -0.52 10.43
CA ALA A 358 5.82 -1.03 11.74
C ALA A 358 6.96 -1.73 12.52
N ALA A 359 8.15 -1.16 12.42
CA ALA A 359 9.34 -1.54 13.14
C ALA A 359 9.72 -0.35 14.03
N GLY A 360 9.52 -0.49 15.33
CA GLY A 360 9.91 0.47 16.36
C GLY A 360 10.44 -0.27 17.58
N GLY A 361 10.75 0.45 18.66
CA GLY A 361 11.29 -0.16 19.89
C GLY A 361 10.39 -1.26 20.49
N GLY A 362 9.07 -1.13 20.35
CA GLY A 362 8.05 -2.05 20.85
C GLY A 362 7.62 -3.13 19.86
N SER A 363 8.22 -3.22 18.67
CA SER A 363 7.86 -4.27 17.71
C SER A 363 8.22 -5.65 18.26
N ARG A 364 7.27 -6.58 18.17
CA ARG A 364 7.35 -7.90 18.82
C ARG A 364 8.28 -8.85 18.08
N LEU A 365 8.91 -9.76 18.83
CA LEU A 365 9.85 -10.75 18.31
C LEU A 365 9.19 -12.13 18.22
N PHE A 366 9.28 -12.79 17.05
CA PHE A 366 8.75 -14.13 16.82
C PHE A 366 9.75 -15.03 16.09
N PHE A 367 9.72 -16.33 16.38
CA PHE A 367 10.40 -17.35 15.58
C PHE A 367 9.35 -18.29 14.97
N ARG A 368 9.28 -18.36 13.64
CA ARG A 368 8.25 -19.12 12.91
C ARG A 368 8.86 -19.80 11.69
N SER A 369 8.65 -21.12 11.58
CA SER A 369 9.04 -21.90 10.39
C SER A 369 10.52 -21.71 10.01
N GLY A 370 11.39 -21.75 11.02
CA GLY A 370 12.83 -21.54 10.86
C GLY A 370 13.30 -20.10 10.64
N MET A 371 12.40 -19.11 10.61
CA MET A 371 12.73 -17.71 10.34
C MET A 371 12.53 -16.81 11.57
N PHE A 372 13.38 -15.79 11.70
CA PHE A 372 13.25 -14.70 12.66
C PHE A 372 12.31 -13.64 12.09
N VAL A 373 11.30 -13.22 12.85
CA VAL A 373 10.28 -12.25 12.41
C VAL A 373 10.16 -11.14 13.46
N VAL A 374 10.23 -9.88 13.01
CA VAL A 374 10.06 -8.68 13.85
C VAL A 374 8.84 -7.90 13.37
N GLY A 375 7.91 -7.64 14.29
CA GLY A 375 6.66 -6.95 13.97
C GLY A 375 5.76 -7.74 12.99
N PRO A 376 4.71 -7.10 12.45
CA PRO A 376 4.33 -5.69 12.63
C PRO A 376 3.67 -5.40 13.98
N GLU A 377 3.29 -6.44 14.73
CA GLU A 377 2.63 -6.23 16.02
C GLU A 377 3.55 -5.47 16.99
N SER A 378 3.03 -4.39 17.57
CA SER A 378 3.74 -3.61 18.59
C SER A 378 3.14 -3.86 19.97
N ALA A 379 3.98 -3.86 20.99
CA ALA A 379 3.55 -3.90 22.38
C ALA A 379 3.04 -2.53 22.89
N GLY A 380 3.24 -1.46 22.10
CA GLY A 380 2.87 -0.09 22.47
C GLY A 380 3.53 0.36 23.78
N ALA A 381 2.84 1.24 24.53
CA ALA A 381 3.25 1.63 25.88
C ALA A 381 2.61 0.76 26.97
N HIS A 382 1.49 0.08 26.68
CA HIS A 382 0.79 -0.83 27.59
C HIS A 382 0.24 -2.04 26.82
N PRO A 383 0.56 -3.29 27.21
CA PRO A 383 1.44 -3.66 28.32
C PRO A 383 2.91 -3.29 28.07
N GLY A 384 3.28 -2.83 26.87
CA GLY A 384 4.64 -2.43 26.54
C GLY A 384 5.60 -3.63 26.41
N PRO A 385 6.88 -3.39 26.15
CA PRO A 385 7.95 -4.39 26.22
C PRO A 385 7.94 -5.23 27.50
N ALA A 386 8.49 -6.45 27.46
CA ALA A 386 8.61 -7.31 28.63
C ALA A 386 9.36 -6.60 29.78
N CYS A 387 10.39 -5.82 29.45
CA CYS A 387 11.16 -5.03 30.40
C CYS A 387 10.39 -3.89 31.08
N TYR A 388 9.15 -3.57 30.66
CA TYR A 388 8.30 -2.56 31.31
C TYR A 388 7.60 -3.08 32.58
N ARG A 389 7.76 -4.37 32.92
CA ARG A 389 7.20 -5.01 34.13
C ARG A 389 5.66 -5.01 34.17
N LYS A 390 4.99 -4.95 33.01
CA LYS A 390 3.52 -4.94 32.87
C LYS A 390 2.97 -6.20 32.18
N GLY A 391 3.76 -7.28 32.11
CA GLY A 391 3.38 -8.55 31.49
C GLY A 391 3.37 -8.50 29.95
N GLY A 392 4.22 -7.66 29.37
CA GLY A 392 4.35 -7.46 27.94
C GLY A 392 5.14 -8.56 27.20
N PRO A 393 4.99 -8.66 25.87
CA PRO A 393 5.76 -9.59 25.04
C PRO A 393 7.21 -9.15 24.82
N LEU A 394 8.06 -10.03 24.28
CA LEU A 394 9.40 -9.66 23.80
C LEU A 394 9.35 -8.69 22.62
N THR A 395 10.21 -7.68 22.67
CA THR A 395 10.30 -6.60 21.67
C THR A 395 11.75 -6.23 21.31
N VAL A 396 11.92 -5.36 20.31
CA VAL A 396 13.24 -4.81 19.92
C VAL A 396 13.95 -4.10 21.09
N THR A 397 13.19 -3.41 21.95
CA THR A 397 13.73 -2.77 23.16
C THR A 397 14.23 -3.81 24.16
N ASP A 398 13.57 -4.95 24.30
CA ASP A 398 14.04 -6.06 25.14
C ASP A 398 15.35 -6.65 24.60
N ALA A 399 15.48 -6.79 23.27
CA ALA A 399 16.71 -7.22 22.64
C ALA A 399 17.86 -6.23 22.85
N ASN A 400 17.63 -4.92 22.64
CA ASN A 400 18.64 -3.89 22.91
C ASN A 400 19.05 -3.85 24.39
N LEU A 401 18.10 -4.06 25.31
CA LEU A 401 18.39 -4.15 26.74
C LEU A 401 19.22 -5.40 27.09
N ALA A 402 18.88 -6.56 26.53
CA ALA A 402 19.60 -7.81 26.75
C ALA A 402 21.05 -7.75 26.22
N LEU A 403 21.27 -7.02 25.11
CA LEU A 403 22.60 -6.80 24.52
C LEU A 403 23.41 -5.71 25.25
N GLY A 404 22.89 -5.11 26.33
CA GLY A 404 23.55 -4.05 27.08
C GLY A 404 23.57 -2.68 26.37
N ARG A 405 22.84 -2.51 25.27
CA ARG A 405 22.77 -1.26 24.49
C ARG A 405 21.87 -0.21 25.14
N LEU A 406 21.01 -0.63 26.07
CA LEU A 406 20.18 0.24 26.91
C LEU A 406 20.57 0.12 28.37
N LEU A 407 20.60 1.25 29.06
CA LEU A 407 21.03 1.35 30.45
C LEU A 407 19.86 1.73 31.36
N PRO A 408 19.31 0.80 32.17
CA PRO A 408 18.15 1.05 33.02
C PRO A 408 18.28 2.23 33.99
N SER A 409 19.51 2.57 34.41
CA SER A 409 19.77 3.67 35.36
C SER A 409 19.60 5.07 34.76
N PHE A 410 19.68 5.20 33.44
CA PHE A 410 19.48 6.46 32.72
C PHE A 410 18.08 6.58 32.11
N PHE A 411 17.25 5.55 32.27
CA PHE A 411 15.85 5.60 31.87
C PHE A 411 14.98 6.20 32.99
N PRO A 412 13.90 6.93 32.66
CA PRO A 412 12.93 7.38 33.65
C PRO A 412 12.37 6.19 34.44
N ARG A 413 12.28 6.35 35.77
CA ARG A 413 11.71 5.34 36.66
C ARG A 413 10.18 5.42 36.65
N ILE A 414 9.58 4.94 35.57
CA ILE A 414 8.13 5.05 35.30
C ILE A 414 7.48 3.68 35.05
N PHE A 415 8.17 2.58 35.37
CA PHE A 415 7.74 1.22 35.04
C PHE A 415 7.27 0.44 36.28
N GLY A 416 6.68 -0.74 36.07
CA GLY A 416 6.07 -1.56 37.14
C GLY A 416 4.66 -1.13 37.52
N THR A 417 4.05 -1.85 38.47
CA THR A 417 2.67 -1.61 38.92
C THR A 417 2.48 -0.28 39.64
N SER A 418 3.56 0.28 40.18
CA SER A 418 3.58 1.55 40.93
C SER A 418 4.21 2.71 40.15
N GLU A 419 4.64 2.47 38.90
CA GLU A 419 5.24 3.47 37.98
C GLU A 419 6.44 4.24 38.56
N ASP A 420 7.27 3.56 39.36
CA ASP A 420 8.45 4.13 40.04
C ASP A 420 9.72 3.27 39.86
N GLN A 421 9.66 2.25 38.99
CA GLN A 421 10.74 1.28 38.80
C GLN A 421 11.47 1.50 37.47
N PRO A 422 12.76 1.11 37.38
CA PRO A 422 13.50 1.09 36.12
C PRO A 422 13.10 -0.11 35.25
N LEU A 423 13.59 -0.13 34.00
CA LEU A 423 13.49 -1.27 33.09
C LEU A 423 13.99 -2.56 33.76
N SER A 424 13.32 -3.68 33.48
CA SER A 424 13.65 -5.01 33.99
C SER A 424 14.49 -5.82 33.01
N SER A 425 15.80 -5.86 33.22
CA SER A 425 16.68 -6.76 32.46
C SER A 425 16.34 -8.23 32.72
N GLU A 426 15.84 -8.56 33.91
CA GLU A 426 15.50 -9.93 34.31
C GLU A 426 14.30 -10.47 33.51
N ASP A 427 13.22 -9.69 33.37
CA ASP A 427 12.05 -10.10 32.61
C ASP A 427 12.38 -10.28 31.12
N ALA A 428 13.15 -9.34 30.53
CA ALA A 428 13.61 -9.45 29.14
C ALA A 428 14.44 -10.72 28.90
N LEU A 429 15.42 -10.99 29.77
CA LEU A 429 16.28 -12.17 29.66
C LEU A 429 15.52 -13.49 29.88
N ARG A 430 14.53 -13.51 30.78
CA ARG A 430 13.71 -14.71 31.02
C ARG A 430 12.96 -15.11 29.75
N GLU A 431 12.24 -14.18 29.14
CA GLU A 431 11.47 -14.47 27.93
C GLU A 431 12.39 -14.80 26.74
N LEU A 432 13.53 -14.11 26.59
CA LEU A 432 14.50 -14.39 25.53
C LEU A 432 15.10 -15.79 25.63
N ARG A 433 15.35 -16.31 26.85
CA ARG A 433 15.82 -17.69 27.05
C ARG A 433 14.80 -18.73 26.57
N LEU A 434 13.51 -18.50 26.79
CA LEU A 434 12.44 -19.38 26.30
C LEU A 434 12.40 -19.41 24.76
N LEU A 435 12.53 -18.24 24.14
CA LEU A 435 12.58 -18.14 22.68
C LEU A 435 13.85 -18.80 22.12
N THR A 436 14.99 -18.59 22.76
CA THR A 436 16.29 -19.20 22.39
C THR A 436 16.23 -20.73 22.43
N ALA A 437 15.60 -21.31 23.46
CA ALA A 437 15.40 -22.75 23.53
C ALA A 437 14.56 -23.29 22.36
N THR A 438 13.57 -22.51 21.92
CA THR A 438 12.72 -22.86 20.76
C THR A 438 13.54 -22.85 19.45
N VAL A 439 14.40 -21.84 19.27
CA VAL A 439 15.31 -21.74 18.11
C VAL A 439 16.29 -22.91 18.07
N ASN A 440 16.97 -23.19 19.18
CA ASN A 440 17.96 -24.28 19.26
C ASN A 440 17.31 -25.65 19.06
N HIS A 441 16.09 -25.86 19.56
CA HIS A 441 15.33 -27.08 19.29
C HIS A 441 15.09 -27.27 17.79
N PHE A 442 14.62 -26.24 17.08
CA PHE A 442 14.44 -26.32 15.63
C PHE A 442 15.74 -26.64 14.89
N LEU A 443 16.84 -25.97 15.22
CA LEU A 443 18.15 -26.22 14.61
C LEU A 443 18.63 -27.67 14.82
N SER A 444 18.37 -28.26 15.99
CA SER A 444 18.76 -29.66 16.29
C SER A 444 18.01 -30.71 15.46
N THR A 445 16.86 -30.35 14.88
CA THR A 445 16.02 -31.27 14.10
C THR A 445 16.36 -31.31 12.61
N GLN A 446 17.28 -30.46 12.13
CA GLN A 446 17.63 -30.36 10.71
C GLN A 446 18.73 -31.36 10.31
N PRO A 447 18.56 -32.13 9.20
CA PRO A 447 19.55 -33.10 8.76
C PRO A 447 20.83 -32.43 8.25
N GLY A 448 21.99 -32.82 8.80
CA GLY A 448 23.31 -32.27 8.45
C GLY A 448 23.86 -31.23 9.44
N ALA A 449 23.18 -30.95 10.55
CA ALA A 449 23.55 -29.90 11.49
C ALA A 449 24.84 -30.22 12.30
N SER A 450 25.95 -29.60 11.87
CA SER A 450 27.13 -29.33 12.71
C SER A 450 27.00 -27.94 13.39
N HIS A 451 25.81 -27.59 13.86
CA HIS A 451 25.56 -26.25 14.39
C HIS A 451 25.72 -26.23 15.92
N SER A 452 26.54 -25.31 16.41
CA SER A 452 26.59 -24.94 17.83
C SER A 452 25.26 -24.32 18.24
N GLU A 453 24.78 -24.63 19.45
CA GLU A 453 23.61 -23.95 20.03
C GLU A 453 23.82 -22.42 20.05
N MET A 454 22.80 -21.67 19.65
CA MET A 454 22.82 -20.21 19.72
C MET A 454 22.66 -19.76 21.17
N SER A 455 23.46 -18.79 21.57
CA SER A 455 23.33 -18.05 22.83
C SER A 455 22.14 -17.07 22.78
N VAL A 456 21.75 -16.57 23.97
CA VAL A 456 20.66 -15.58 24.09
C VAL A 456 21.02 -14.29 23.34
N GLU A 457 22.29 -13.90 23.42
CA GLU A 457 22.85 -12.73 22.76
C GLU A 457 22.83 -12.87 21.23
N GLU A 458 23.16 -14.05 20.70
CA GLU A 458 23.09 -14.31 19.25
C GLU A 458 21.65 -14.26 18.74
N VAL A 459 20.70 -14.82 19.49
CA VAL A 459 19.27 -14.73 19.16
C VAL A 459 18.78 -13.28 19.21
N ALA A 460 19.11 -12.54 20.26
CA ALA A 460 18.75 -11.12 20.38
C ALA A 460 19.35 -10.28 19.25
N MET A 461 20.64 -10.48 18.92
CA MET A 461 21.30 -9.79 17.83
C MET A 461 20.72 -10.17 16.45
N GLY A 462 20.29 -11.42 16.27
CA GLY A 462 19.56 -11.87 15.08
C GLY A 462 18.27 -11.07 14.86
N PHE A 463 17.48 -10.85 15.91
CA PHE A 463 16.30 -10.00 15.85
C PHE A 463 16.63 -8.53 15.53
N ILE A 464 17.71 -7.97 16.11
CA ILE A 464 18.15 -6.60 15.78
C ILE A 464 18.52 -6.49 14.29
N ARG A 465 19.22 -7.48 13.72
CA ARG A 465 19.57 -7.50 12.28
C ARG A 465 18.33 -7.54 11.40
N VAL A 466 17.35 -8.39 11.73
CA VAL A 466 16.08 -8.49 11.00
C VAL A 466 15.30 -7.17 11.09
N ALA A 467 15.24 -6.55 12.28
CA ALA A 467 14.63 -5.24 12.47
C ALA A 467 15.30 -4.15 11.62
N ASN A 468 16.63 -4.11 11.59
CA ASN A 468 17.40 -3.15 10.80
C ASN A 468 17.17 -3.34 9.29
N GLU A 469 17.17 -4.58 8.79
CA GLU A 469 16.90 -4.85 7.36
C GLU A 469 15.45 -4.48 6.99
N ALA A 470 14.48 -4.75 7.87
CA ALA A 470 13.09 -4.32 7.69
C ALA A 470 12.99 -2.78 7.59
N MET A 471 13.71 -2.05 8.45
CA MET A 471 13.78 -0.58 8.42
C MET A 471 14.57 -0.02 7.22
N CYS A 472 15.45 -0.80 6.58
CA CYS A 472 16.17 -0.39 5.37
C CYS A 472 15.30 -0.43 4.09
N ARG A 473 14.31 -1.34 4.02
CA ARG A 473 13.39 -1.46 2.87
C ARG A 473 12.70 -0.15 2.45
N PRO A 474 12.03 0.61 3.34
CA PRO A 474 11.35 1.84 2.94
C PRO A 474 12.35 2.91 2.47
N ILE A 475 13.57 2.93 3.02
CA ILE A 475 14.62 3.87 2.61
C ILE A 475 15.05 3.56 1.18
N ARG A 476 15.24 2.28 0.83
CA ARG A 476 15.54 1.85 -0.55
C ARG A 476 14.38 2.16 -1.52
N ALA A 477 13.13 2.03 -1.05
CA ALA A 477 11.96 2.40 -1.85
C ALA A 477 11.90 3.92 -2.14
N LEU A 478 12.25 4.76 -1.16
CA LEU A 478 12.33 6.22 -1.34
C LEU A 478 13.50 6.67 -2.23
N THR A 479 14.57 5.88 -2.31
CA THR A 479 15.83 6.26 -2.97
C THR A 479 16.07 5.46 -4.25
N GLN A 480 16.52 4.21 -4.13
CA GLN A 480 16.93 3.35 -5.24
C GLN A 480 15.81 3.11 -6.25
N ALA A 481 14.55 3.01 -5.81
CA ALA A 481 13.40 2.85 -6.71
C ALA A 481 13.06 4.13 -7.48
N LYS A 482 13.54 5.29 -7.02
CA LYS A 482 13.47 6.58 -7.74
C LYS A 482 14.78 6.91 -8.50
N GLY A 483 15.75 6.00 -8.52
CA GLY A 483 17.03 6.18 -9.21
C GLY A 483 18.10 6.92 -8.40
N HIS A 484 17.95 7.01 -7.07
CA HIS A 484 18.95 7.62 -6.18
C HIS A 484 19.84 6.58 -5.50
N ASP A 485 21.15 6.81 -5.50
CA ASP A 485 22.12 6.02 -4.74
C ASP A 485 22.12 6.43 -3.26
N THR A 486 21.85 5.49 -2.37
CA THR A 486 21.82 5.71 -0.91
C THR A 486 23.16 6.13 -0.35
N SER A 487 24.29 5.68 -0.92
CA SER A 487 25.64 5.95 -0.42
C SER A 487 26.01 7.44 -0.47
N HIS A 488 25.35 8.20 -1.35
CA HIS A 488 25.54 9.65 -1.48
C HIS A 488 24.75 10.47 -0.44
N HIS A 489 23.91 9.83 0.39
CA HIS A 489 23.05 10.50 1.36
C HIS A 489 23.68 10.54 2.75
N VAL A 490 23.26 11.52 3.55
CA VAL A 490 23.43 11.54 5.00
C VAL A 490 22.18 10.95 5.66
N LEU A 491 22.36 10.06 6.63
CA LEU A 491 21.24 9.55 7.44
C LEU A 491 21.00 10.51 8.62
N SER A 492 19.93 11.30 8.58
CA SER A 492 19.52 12.15 9.70
C SER A 492 18.58 11.38 10.61
N CYS A 493 19.09 10.94 11.75
CA CYS A 493 18.39 10.06 12.67
C CYS A 493 17.84 10.84 13.88
N PHE A 494 16.58 10.58 14.22
CA PHE A 494 15.87 11.19 15.34
C PHE A 494 14.80 10.26 15.93
N GLY A 495 14.05 10.74 16.92
CA GLY A 495 13.17 9.90 17.72
C GLY A 495 13.91 9.20 18.87
N GLY A 496 13.16 8.68 19.84
CA GLY A 496 13.72 8.14 21.09
C GLY A 496 14.54 6.85 20.91
N ALA A 497 14.25 6.07 19.86
CA ALA A 497 14.92 4.79 19.60
C ALA A 497 15.89 4.82 18.41
N GLY A 498 15.86 5.87 17.57
CA GLY A 498 16.63 5.89 16.32
C GLY A 498 18.14 5.80 16.50
N GLY A 499 18.67 6.51 17.50
CA GLY A 499 20.11 6.51 17.82
C GLY A 499 20.68 5.13 18.15
N GLN A 500 19.84 4.16 18.52
CA GLN A 500 20.25 2.79 18.84
C GLN A 500 20.56 1.95 17.59
N HIS A 501 20.02 2.34 16.43
CA HIS A 501 20.08 1.58 15.18
C HIS A 501 20.80 2.32 14.03
N ALA A 502 21.08 3.61 14.21
CA ALA A 502 21.53 4.50 13.13
C ALA A 502 22.81 4.03 12.42
N CYS A 503 23.84 3.61 13.17
CA CYS A 503 25.12 3.15 12.60
C CYS A 503 24.92 1.89 11.73
N ALA A 504 24.17 0.90 12.24
CA ALA A 504 23.91 -0.34 11.52
C ALA A 504 23.09 -0.12 10.24
N ILE A 505 22.07 0.74 10.29
CA ILE A 505 21.24 1.08 9.13
C ILE A 505 22.07 1.83 8.07
N ALA A 506 22.85 2.83 8.49
CA ALA A 506 23.72 3.56 7.58
C ALA A 506 24.72 2.60 6.89
N ARG A 507 25.34 1.69 7.64
CA ARG A 507 26.26 0.68 7.09
C ARG A 507 25.56 -0.24 6.09
N ALA A 508 24.35 -0.73 6.41
CA ALA A 508 23.56 -1.61 5.54
C ALA A 508 23.09 -0.94 4.23
N LEU A 509 23.05 0.40 4.22
CA LEU A 509 22.69 1.23 3.06
C LEU A 509 23.90 1.85 2.35
N GLY A 510 25.12 1.55 2.82
CA GLY A 510 26.37 2.10 2.25
C GLY A 510 26.60 3.59 2.54
N MET A 511 25.87 4.18 3.49
CA MET A 511 26.03 5.58 3.89
C MET A 511 27.24 5.74 4.80
N ARG A 512 28.02 6.80 4.57
CA ARG A 512 29.24 7.09 5.34
C ARG A 512 29.03 8.03 6.52
N THR A 513 27.86 8.66 6.60
CA THR A 513 27.59 9.72 7.57
C THR A 513 26.21 9.58 8.16
N VAL A 514 26.14 9.55 9.50
CA VAL A 514 24.92 9.72 10.28
C VAL A 514 24.97 11.08 10.96
N PHE A 515 23.84 11.75 11.00
CA PHE A 515 23.68 13.03 11.68
C PHE A 515 22.54 12.94 12.69
N ILE A 516 22.78 13.34 13.94
CA ILE A 516 21.78 13.34 15.01
C ILE A 516 21.79 14.74 15.63
N HIS A 517 20.70 15.48 15.43
CA HIS A 517 20.55 16.82 15.98
C HIS A 517 20.41 16.77 17.50
N LYS A 518 20.90 17.78 18.22
CA LYS A 518 20.81 17.85 19.71
C LYS A 518 19.38 17.80 20.28
N TYR A 519 18.39 18.13 19.45
CA TYR A 519 16.97 18.04 19.78
C TYR A 519 16.30 16.81 19.14
N ALA A 520 17.05 15.75 18.80
CA ALA A 520 16.55 14.54 18.15
C ALA A 520 15.30 13.94 18.83
N GLY A 521 15.24 13.95 20.17
CA GLY A 521 14.10 13.42 20.93
C GLY A 521 12.80 14.26 20.88
N ILE A 522 12.85 15.46 20.32
CA ILE A 522 11.72 16.40 20.15
C ILE A 522 11.75 17.11 18.77
N LEU A 523 12.44 16.52 17.78
CA LEU A 523 12.80 17.21 16.54
C LEU A 523 11.57 17.65 15.74
N SER A 524 10.46 16.91 15.85
CA SER A 524 9.19 17.25 15.23
C SER A 524 8.62 18.58 15.73
N ALA A 525 8.65 18.82 17.05
CA ALA A 525 8.22 20.10 17.63
C ALA A 525 9.15 21.23 17.20
N PHE A 526 10.47 20.98 17.16
CA PHE A 526 11.43 21.98 16.68
C PHE A 526 11.25 22.30 15.19
N GLY A 527 10.98 21.30 14.35
CA GLY A 527 10.70 21.49 12.93
C GLY A 527 9.45 22.32 12.68
N MET A 528 8.42 22.21 13.53
CA MET A 528 7.26 23.12 13.48
C MET A 528 7.64 24.58 13.78
N ALA A 529 8.62 24.81 14.66
CA ALA A 529 9.16 26.15 14.88
C ALA A 529 9.84 26.71 13.62
N LEU A 530 10.50 25.86 12.83
CA LEU A 530 11.20 26.24 11.61
C LEU A 530 10.29 26.29 10.36
N ALA A 531 9.10 25.72 10.43
CA ALA A 531 8.21 25.57 9.28
C ALA A 531 7.67 26.90 8.76
N ASP A 532 7.48 26.97 7.44
CA ASP A 532 6.89 28.13 6.76
C ASP A 532 5.36 28.04 6.71
N VAL A 533 4.71 29.19 6.56
CA VAL A 533 3.27 29.22 6.26
C VAL A 533 3.06 28.95 4.79
N VAL A 534 2.18 28.00 4.49
CA VAL A 534 1.89 27.59 3.12
C VAL A 534 0.42 27.88 2.81
N GLN A 535 0.18 28.49 1.66
CA GLN A 535 -1.14 28.57 1.05
C GLN A 535 -1.09 27.91 -0.32
N GLU A 536 -1.89 26.87 -0.49
CA GLU A 536 -2.06 26.19 -1.78
C GLU A 536 -3.48 26.41 -2.29
N VAL A 537 -3.58 26.72 -3.58
CA VAL A 537 -4.83 26.78 -4.33
C VAL A 537 -4.64 26.00 -5.62
N GLN A 538 -5.65 25.21 -5.97
CA GLN A 538 -5.65 24.37 -7.16
C GLN A 538 -6.98 24.51 -7.91
N GLU A 539 -6.96 24.23 -9.21
CA GLU A 539 -8.15 24.13 -10.04
C GLU A 539 -7.97 23.07 -11.14
N PRO A 540 -9.03 22.31 -11.47
CA PRO A 540 -8.97 21.32 -12.52
C PRO A 540 -8.88 22.00 -13.89
N CYS A 541 -8.14 21.36 -14.80
CA CYS A 541 -7.93 21.82 -16.16
C CYS A 541 -8.10 20.64 -17.14
N CYS A 542 -8.41 20.92 -18.40
CA CYS A 542 -8.43 19.90 -19.45
C CYS A 542 -7.87 20.41 -20.78
N LEU A 543 -7.05 21.46 -20.74
CA LEU A 543 -6.51 22.09 -21.93
C LEU A 543 -5.37 21.24 -22.51
N LEU A 544 -5.34 21.12 -23.84
CA LEU A 544 -4.16 20.62 -24.54
C LEU A 544 -3.01 21.62 -24.39
N TYR A 545 -1.85 21.13 -24.00
CA TYR A 545 -0.60 21.88 -23.88
C TYR A 545 0.01 22.07 -25.27
N GLN A 546 -0.41 23.15 -25.90
CA GLN A 546 0.00 23.59 -27.23
C GLN A 546 0.04 25.11 -27.25
N GLU A 547 0.77 25.70 -28.20
CA GLU A 547 0.99 27.16 -28.25
C GLU A 547 -0.32 27.98 -28.16
N SER A 548 -1.42 27.50 -28.77
CA SER A 548 -2.71 28.19 -28.73
C SER A 548 -3.38 28.23 -27.35
N SER A 549 -2.97 27.37 -26.41
CA SER A 549 -3.51 27.32 -25.05
C SER A 549 -2.65 28.07 -24.02
N PHE A 550 -1.42 28.48 -24.37
CA PHE A 550 -0.46 29.04 -23.41
C PHE A 550 -0.97 30.32 -22.74
N THR A 551 -1.59 31.23 -23.49
CA THR A 551 -2.15 32.48 -22.93
C THR A 551 -3.24 32.21 -21.90
N GLU A 552 -4.08 31.20 -22.13
CA GLU A 552 -5.15 30.83 -21.19
C GLU A 552 -4.59 30.13 -19.94
N LEU A 553 -3.57 29.28 -20.09
CA LEU A 553 -2.85 28.68 -18.98
C LEU A 553 -2.17 29.74 -18.11
N ASP A 554 -1.47 30.71 -18.73
CA ASP A 554 -0.83 31.82 -18.02
C ASP A 554 -1.85 32.68 -17.26
N ARG A 555 -3.01 32.96 -17.88
CA ARG A 555 -4.12 33.69 -17.22
C ARG A 555 -4.63 32.95 -15.98
N ARG A 556 -4.87 31.65 -16.08
CA ARG A 556 -5.32 30.81 -14.96
C ARG A 556 -4.29 30.75 -13.83
N VAL A 557 -3.02 30.58 -14.16
CA VAL A 557 -1.91 30.63 -13.19
C VAL A 557 -1.84 32.00 -12.48
N GLU A 558 -2.04 33.10 -13.22
CA GLU A 558 -2.08 34.45 -12.67
C GLU A 558 -3.24 34.64 -11.68
N GLU A 559 -4.44 34.15 -12.01
CA GLU A 559 -5.63 34.21 -11.15
C GLU A 559 -5.47 33.40 -9.86
N LEU A 560 -4.96 32.16 -9.97
CA LEU A 560 -4.63 31.34 -8.81
C LEU A 560 -3.55 32.00 -7.94
N ARG A 561 -2.55 32.64 -8.57
CA ARG A 561 -1.53 33.39 -7.84
C ARG A 561 -2.13 34.59 -7.11
N GLY A 562 -3.01 35.35 -7.73
CA GLY A 562 -3.71 36.46 -7.08
C GLY A 562 -4.45 36.01 -5.80
N ARG A 563 -5.19 34.91 -5.89
CA ARG A 563 -5.90 34.30 -4.73
C ARG A 563 -4.94 33.86 -3.62
N CYS A 564 -3.80 33.26 -3.97
CA CYS A 564 -2.75 32.90 -3.01
C CYS A 564 -2.11 34.14 -2.37
N GLU A 565 -1.79 35.17 -3.15
CA GLU A 565 -1.21 36.44 -2.67
C GLU A 565 -2.17 37.14 -1.70
N GLU A 566 -3.46 37.24 -2.02
CA GLU A 566 -4.49 37.81 -1.13
C GLU A 566 -4.59 37.04 0.21
N ALA A 567 -4.61 35.71 0.15
CA ALA A 567 -4.70 34.88 1.35
C ALA A 567 -3.44 34.96 2.25
N LEU A 568 -2.24 35.15 1.67
CA LEU A 568 -1.00 35.36 2.42
C LEU A 568 -0.86 36.80 2.94
N HIS A 569 -1.31 37.80 2.18
CA HIS A 569 -1.39 39.20 2.63
C HIS A 569 -2.33 39.34 3.84
N GLY A 570 -3.49 38.70 3.81
CA GLY A 570 -4.41 38.63 4.96
C GLY A 570 -3.79 37.97 6.20
N GLN A 571 -2.68 37.23 6.04
CA GLN A 571 -1.91 36.59 7.12
C GLN A 571 -0.60 37.34 7.46
N GLY A 572 -0.37 38.53 6.87
CA GLY A 572 0.74 39.42 7.21
C GLY A 572 2.07 39.17 6.48
N PHE A 573 2.07 38.45 5.37
CA PHE A 573 3.29 38.15 4.59
C PHE A 573 3.39 38.99 3.30
N THR A 574 4.61 39.34 2.87
CA THR A 574 4.89 40.06 1.60
C THR A 574 5.68 39.21 0.59
N ARG A 575 5.53 39.53 -0.70
CA ARG A 575 5.75 38.71 -1.93
C ARG A 575 7.09 37.95 -2.13
N TYR A 576 7.05 36.78 -2.78
CA TYR A 576 8.18 36.09 -3.45
C TYR A 576 7.72 35.16 -4.62
N ARG A 577 8.56 34.88 -5.64
CA ARG A 577 8.22 34.13 -6.88
C ARG A 577 9.36 33.19 -7.34
N LYS A 578 9.06 31.95 -7.76
CA LYS A 578 9.76 31.03 -8.72
C LYS A 578 9.15 29.61 -8.61
N GLU A 579 9.17 28.65 -9.55
CA GLU A 579 9.49 28.45 -10.98
C GLU A 579 9.08 26.98 -11.30
N PHE A 580 8.74 26.60 -12.55
CA PHE A 580 8.80 25.19 -13.03
C PHE A 580 9.12 25.14 -14.52
N GLY A 581 9.87 24.12 -14.94
CA GLY A 581 10.21 23.88 -16.34
C GLY A 581 10.71 22.46 -16.61
N PHE A 582 10.09 21.79 -17.59
CA PHE A 582 10.71 20.95 -18.62
C PHE A 582 9.62 20.50 -19.63
N THR A 583 10.02 20.16 -20.86
CA THR A 583 9.15 19.78 -21.98
C THR A 583 9.49 18.39 -22.50
N ILE A 584 8.47 17.62 -22.90
CA ILE A 584 8.63 16.35 -23.64
C ILE A 584 8.25 16.62 -25.10
N PRO A 585 9.17 16.46 -26.08
CA PRO A 585 8.87 16.74 -27.49
C PRO A 585 7.79 15.82 -28.07
N GLU A 586 7.00 16.35 -29.01
CA GLU A 586 6.16 15.60 -29.97
C GLU A 586 4.87 14.91 -29.46
N ARG A 587 4.40 15.21 -28.23
CA ARG A 587 3.10 14.69 -27.73
C ARG A 587 2.13 15.82 -27.34
N PRO A 588 0.84 15.75 -27.70
CA PRO A 588 -0.19 16.57 -27.09
C PRO A 588 -0.34 16.16 -25.62
N ILE A 589 0.15 17.00 -24.71
CA ILE A 589 0.00 16.83 -23.26
C ILE A 589 -1.33 17.46 -22.86
N VAL A 590 -2.12 16.83 -21.99
CA VAL A 590 -3.29 17.49 -21.38
C VAL A 590 -2.87 18.01 -20.01
N VAL A 591 -3.12 19.28 -19.74
CA VAL A 591 -2.98 19.85 -18.41
C VAL A 591 -4.23 19.49 -17.62
N ASP A 592 -4.10 18.57 -16.64
CA ASP A 592 -5.22 18.03 -15.84
C ASP A 592 -5.53 18.88 -14.59
N ASP A 593 -4.52 19.57 -14.03
CA ASP A 593 -4.64 20.45 -12.86
C ASP A 593 -3.63 21.59 -12.96
N ILE A 594 -3.98 22.75 -12.42
CA ILE A 594 -3.08 23.89 -12.22
C ILE A 594 -3.03 24.19 -10.73
N ARG A 595 -1.81 24.22 -10.19
CA ARG A 595 -1.56 24.44 -8.76
C ARG A 595 -0.62 25.60 -8.54
N VAL A 596 -0.99 26.49 -7.63
CA VAL A 596 -0.12 27.54 -7.14
C VAL A 596 0.07 27.38 -5.63
N ARG A 597 1.33 27.24 -5.23
CA ARG A 597 1.75 27.19 -3.83
C ARG A 597 2.51 28.46 -3.47
N GLY A 598 1.98 29.23 -2.54
CA GLY A 598 2.65 30.39 -1.95
C GLY A 598 3.25 30.03 -0.59
N THR A 599 4.51 30.42 -0.36
CA THR A 599 5.22 30.16 0.89
C THR A 599 5.61 31.49 1.56
N GLY A 600 5.11 31.71 2.78
CA GLY A 600 5.51 32.81 3.64
C GLY A 600 6.62 32.36 4.57
N ARG A 601 7.84 32.89 4.36
CA ARG A 601 9.00 32.54 5.17
C ARG A 601 8.85 32.99 6.62
N THR A 602 9.16 32.10 7.55
CA THR A 602 9.35 32.50 8.95
C THR A 602 10.76 32.20 9.41
N SER A 603 11.56 33.22 9.71
CA SER A 603 12.93 33.08 10.16
C SER A 603 13.01 33.09 11.68
N ILE A 604 13.32 31.94 12.27
CA ILE A 604 13.83 31.83 13.64
C ILE A 604 15.33 31.64 13.52
N ASP A 605 16.13 32.64 13.91
CA ASP A 605 17.57 32.45 14.05
C ASP A 605 17.83 31.62 15.32
N HIS A 606 18.43 30.45 15.16
CA HIS A 606 18.65 29.49 16.23
C HIS A 606 20.05 28.87 16.10
N GLN A 607 21.10 29.69 16.19
CA GLN A 607 22.46 29.21 16.31
C GLN A 607 23.03 29.53 17.70
N SER A 608 22.90 28.58 18.62
CA SER A 608 23.72 28.55 19.84
C SER A 608 25.03 27.82 19.53
N ARG A 609 26.17 28.52 19.56
CA ARG A 609 27.47 27.89 19.36
C ARG A 609 27.95 27.22 20.65
N VAL A 610 28.44 25.99 20.52
CA VAL A 610 29.16 25.29 21.59
C VAL A 610 30.64 25.61 21.40
N GLU A 611 31.23 26.25 22.42
CA GLU A 611 32.66 26.57 22.43
C GLU A 611 33.50 25.34 22.81
N PRO A 612 34.73 25.22 22.29
CA PRO A 612 35.65 24.14 22.64
C PRO A 612 36.09 24.25 24.11
N ARG A 613 36.17 23.12 24.82
CA ARG A 613 36.61 23.10 26.24
C ARG A 613 38.11 22.85 26.41
N GLY A 614 38.79 22.28 25.42
CA GLY A 614 40.22 21.98 25.47
C GLY A 614 40.59 20.84 26.42
N THR A 615 39.62 20.02 26.84
CA THR A 615 39.80 18.88 27.76
C THR A 615 39.32 17.58 27.12
N GLU A 616 39.81 16.43 27.55
CA GLU A 616 39.27 15.14 27.09
C GLU A 616 37.80 14.94 27.49
N PRO A 617 37.01 14.19 26.69
CA PRO A 617 35.61 13.90 27.01
C PRO A 617 35.50 13.03 28.26
N ARG A 618 34.71 13.47 29.25
CA ARG A 618 34.51 12.74 30.51
C ARG A 618 33.72 11.44 30.28
N VAL A 619 34.32 10.32 30.68
CA VAL A 619 33.66 9.01 30.70
C VAL A 619 32.86 8.90 32.00
N GLU A 620 31.54 8.76 31.89
CA GLU A 620 30.66 8.61 33.07
C GLU A 620 30.76 7.20 33.65
N ARG A 621 30.81 6.17 32.80
CA ARG A 621 31.11 4.78 33.19
C ARG A 621 31.48 3.91 31.99
N VAL A 622 31.90 2.68 32.25
CA VAL A 622 32.09 1.62 31.25
C VAL A 622 31.08 0.51 31.50
N THR A 623 30.49 -0.02 30.42
CA THR A 623 29.53 -1.14 30.46
C THR A 623 29.93 -2.21 29.45
N GLN A 624 29.38 -3.41 29.58
CA GLN A 624 29.49 -4.46 28.55
C GLN A 624 28.35 -4.31 27.55
N CYS A 625 28.68 -4.24 26.26
CA CYS A 625 27.70 -4.31 25.17
C CYS A 625 28.06 -5.44 24.21
N TYR A 626 27.07 -6.17 23.74
CA TYR A 626 27.25 -7.25 22.77
C TYR A 626 27.09 -6.74 21.33
N PHE A 627 28.11 -7.02 20.53
CA PHE A 627 28.18 -6.76 19.09
C PHE A 627 28.44 -8.06 18.33
N ASP A 628 28.68 -7.98 17.01
CA ASP A 628 28.83 -9.17 16.16
C ASP A 628 30.01 -10.07 16.56
N ASP A 629 31.06 -9.51 17.16
CA ASP A 629 32.26 -10.22 17.63
C ASP A 629 32.22 -10.54 19.13
N GLY A 630 31.08 -10.35 19.79
CA GLY A 630 30.86 -10.61 21.21
C GLY A 630 30.80 -9.36 22.08
N TYR A 631 31.04 -9.54 23.38
CA TYR A 631 31.02 -8.46 24.37
C TYR A 631 32.25 -7.56 24.27
N LEU A 632 32.04 -6.24 24.24
CA LEU A 632 33.08 -5.22 24.25
C LEU A 632 32.85 -4.19 25.36
N ASP A 633 33.96 -3.75 25.98
CA ASP A 633 34.00 -2.62 26.90
C ASP A 633 33.54 -1.34 26.17
N THR A 634 32.39 -0.83 26.57
CA THR A 634 31.72 0.31 25.90
C THR A 634 31.65 1.49 26.86
N LYS A 635 32.28 2.60 26.46
CA LYS A 635 32.32 3.84 27.27
C LYS A 635 31.00 4.60 27.16
N VAL A 636 30.52 5.14 28.28
CA VAL A 636 29.27 5.92 28.37
C VAL A 636 29.60 7.39 28.59
N TYR A 637 29.01 8.26 27.78
CA TYR A 637 29.17 9.71 27.80
C TYR A 637 27.80 10.39 27.96
N LEU A 638 27.78 11.59 28.55
CA LEU A 638 26.58 12.44 28.64
C LEU A 638 26.69 13.56 27.61
N LEU A 639 25.69 13.73 26.75
CA LEU A 639 25.75 14.70 25.65
C LEU A 639 25.96 16.15 26.14
N GLU A 640 25.37 16.52 27.28
CA GLU A 640 25.50 17.85 27.89
C GLU A 640 26.90 18.17 28.46
N GLU A 641 27.74 17.15 28.62
CA GLU A 641 29.12 17.32 29.09
C GLU A 641 30.15 17.41 27.94
N LEU A 642 29.72 17.18 26.69
CA LEU A 642 30.58 17.18 25.50
C LEU A 642 30.67 18.57 24.84
N SER A 643 31.78 18.85 24.16
CA SER A 643 32.06 20.10 23.43
C SER A 643 32.51 19.85 21.99
N CYS A 644 32.53 20.88 21.13
CA CYS A 644 32.75 20.74 19.68
C CYS A 644 34.16 20.26 19.27
N ASP A 645 35.11 20.21 20.20
CA ASP A 645 36.45 19.66 20.04
C ASP A 645 36.54 18.18 20.47
N HIS A 646 35.45 17.58 20.96
CA HIS A 646 35.43 16.18 21.35
C HIS A 646 35.16 15.25 20.16
N SER A 647 35.91 14.15 20.17
CA SER A 647 35.80 13.06 19.21
C SER A 647 35.75 11.74 20.00
N ILE A 648 34.79 10.88 19.66
CA ILE A 648 34.43 9.69 20.42
C ILE A 648 34.52 8.47 19.50
N PRO A 649 35.55 7.63 19.65
CA PRO A 649 35.64 6.38 18.92
C PRO A 649 34.65 5.35 19.47
N GLY A 650 34.03 4.57 18.57
CA GLY A 650 33.23 3.41 18.94
C GLY A 650 34.10 2.22 19.40
N PRO A 651 33.57 1.29 20.23
CA PRO A 651 32.20 1.26 20.75
C PRO A 651 31.97 2.26 21.90
N ALA A 652 30.90 3.06 21.79
CA ALA A 652 30.50 4.02 22.82
C ALA A 652 28.97 4.21 22.87
N ILE A 653 28.47 4.63 24.03
CA ILE A 653 27.07 5.07 24.22
C ILE A 653 27.09 6.54 24.62
N ILE A 654 26.36 7.37 23.88
CA ILE A 654 26.10 8.77 24.25
C ILE A 654 24.66 8.86 24.74
N ILE A 655 24.49 9.25 26.00
CA ILE A 655 23.19 9.45 26.65
C ILE A 655 22.78 10.91 26.51
N ASP A 656 21.60 11.12 25.93
CA ASP A 656 20.87 12.37 25.96
C ASP A 656 19.66 12.24 26.92
N LYS A 657 19.07 13.37 27.33
CA LYS A 657 17.92 13.40 28.25
C LYS A 657 16.75 12.56 27.75
N ASN A 658 16.58 12.47 26.43
CA ASN A 658 15.42 11.82 25.80
C ASN A 658 15.80 10.70 24.80
N SER A 659 17.09 10.36 24.64
CA SER A 659 17.52 9.37 23.66
C SER A 659 18.85 8.70 24.02
N THR A 660 19.07 7.51 23.48
CA THR A 660 20.33 6.76 23.59
C THR A 660 20.95 6.61 22.21
N ILE A 661 22.18 7.08 22.03
CA ILE A 661 22.93 6.99 20.78
C ILE A 661 24.02 5.93 20.92
N LEU A 662 23.97 4.90 20.08
CA LEU A 662 24.97 3.85 20.04
C LEU A 662 25.98 4.12 18.91
N ILE A 663 27.24 4.33 19.29
CA ILE A 663 28.36 4.40 18.35
C ILE A 663 28.96 3.01 18.26
N GLU A 664 28.71 2.32 17.15
CA GLU A 664 29.20 0.95 16.94
C GLU A 664 30.72 0.91 16.71
N PRO A 665 31.36 -0.27 16.84
CA PRO A 665 32.74 -0.47 16.41
C PRO A 665 32.98 0.05 14.98
N ASP A 666 34.21 0.51 14.74
CA ASP A 666 34.65 1.16 13.49
C ASP A 666 33.90 2.44 13.12
N CYS A 667 33.05 2.98 13.99
CA CYS A 667 32.41 4.28 13.82
C CYS A 667 33.07 5.33 14.71
N HIS A 668 32.94 6.60 14.32
CA HIS A 668 33.55 7.71 15.03
C HIS A 668 32.58 8.88 15.12
N ALA A 669 32.27 9.34 16.33
CA ALA A 669 31.37 10.46 16.56
C ALA A 669 32.13 11.76 16.86
N GLU A 670 31.63 12.86 16.33
CA GLU A 670 32.15 14.21 16.54
C GLU A 670 31.00 15.14 16.93
N ILE A 671 31.26 16.08 17.83
CA ILE A 671 30.30 17.10 18.20
C ILE A 671 30.51 18.33 17.33
N THR A 672 29.47 18.78 16.64
CA THR A 672 29.53 19.97 15.78
C THR A 672 29.51 21.26 16.61
N GLN A 673 29.84 22.40 15.99
CA GLN A 673 29.72 23.72 16.63
C GLN A 673 28.28 24.07 17.05
N SER A 674 27.28 23.44 16.43
CA SER A 674 25.87 23.59 16.79
C SER A 674 25.44 22.74 17.99
N GLY A 675 26.31 21.82 18.44
CA GLY A 675 26.05 20.84 19.49
C GLY A 675 25.46 19.50 18.99
N ASP A 676 25.40 19.30 17.68
CA ASP A 676 24.87 18.06 17.07
C ASP A 676 25.93 16.96 16.99
N VAL A 677 25.49 15.70 16.94
CA VAL A 677 26.38 14.53 16.80
C VAL A 677 26.49 14.14 15.34
N ARG A 678 27.69 14.21 14.77
CA ARG A 678 28.02 13.69 13.45
C ARG A 678 28.83 12.41 13.59
N ILE A 679 28.35 11.31 13.01
CA ILE A 679 29.02 10.02 13.08
C ILE A 679 29.55 9.65 11.69
N ALA A 680 30.86 9.47 11.59
CA ALA A 680 31.49 8.80 10.46
C ALA A 680 31.34 7.29 10.63
N VAL A 681 30.69 6.65 9.66
CA VAL A 681 30.43 5.21 9.68
C VAL A 681 31.54 4.51 8.93
N GLY A 682 32.34 3.70 9.64
CA GLY A 682 33.33 2.84 9.01
C GLY A 682 32.69 1.69 8.25
N THR A 683 33.41 1.18 7.26
CA THR A 683 32.97 0.04 6.44
C THR A 683 32.82 -1.25 7.24
N GLY A 684 33.48 -1.35 8.41
CA GLY A 684 33.49 -2.53 9.27
C GLY A 684 34.14 -3.75 8.61
N LYS A 685 34.31 -4.84 9.37
CA LYS A 685 34.51 -6.17 8.79
C LYS A 685 33.13 -6.76 8.48
N LEU A 686 32.73 -6.76 7.21
CA LEU A 686 31.58 -7.58 6.79
C LEU A 686 31.95 -9.05 7.03
N ARG A 687 31.26 -9.71 7.97
CA ARG A 687 31.42 -11.15 8.19
C ARG A 687 31.08 -11.85 6.88
N ALA A 688 32.03 -12.60 6.33
CA ALA A 688 31.84 -13.29 5.07
C ALA A 688 30.69 -14.30 5.23
N VAL A 689 29.57 -14.04 4.55
CA VAL A 689 28.44 -14.98 4.54
C VAL A 689 28.87 -16.21 3.74
N GLY A 690 28.72 -17.39 4.35
CA GLY A 690 28.98 -18.67 3.73
C GLY A 690 27.77 -19.20 2.96
N THR A 691 27.92 -20.35 2.32
CA THR A 691 26.83 -21.06 1.62
C THR A 691 25.94 -21.87 2.56
N GLU A 692 26.41 -22.12 3.79
CA GLU A 692 25.67 -22.83 4.83
C GLU A 692 24.41 -22.06 5.26
N LEU A 693 23.38 -22.80 5.65
CA LEU A 693 22.10 -22.24 6.10
C LEU A 693 22.29 -21.44 7.40
N ASP A 694 22.15 -20.12 7.31
CA ASP A 694 21.97 -19.21 8.45
C ASP A 694 20.54 -18.67 8.39
N THR A 695 19.76 -18.89 9.45
CA THR A 695 18.34 -18.53 9.53
C THR A 695 18.10 -17.01 9.53
N ILE A 696 19.07 -16.22 10.01
CA ILE A 696 19.05 -14.75 9.96
C ILE A 696 19.28 -14.31 8.50
N GLN A 697 20.30 -14.87 7.85
CA GLN A 697 20.59 -14.57 6.45
C GLN A 697 19.47 -15.01 5.52
N LEU A 698 18.81 -16.15 5.79
CA LEU A 698 17.66 -16.64 5.05
C LEU A 698 16.54 -15.58 5.00
N SER A 699 16.26 -14.96 6.15
CA SER A 699 15.25 -13.92 6.28
C SER A 699 15.67 -12.65 5.50
N ILE A 700 16.95 -12.25 5.59
CA ILE A 700 17.50 -11.10 4.85
C ILE A 700 17.41 -11.31 3.33
N PHE A 701 17.89 -12.45 2.81
CA PHE A 701 17.84 -12.76 1.39
C PHE A 701 16.41 -12.83 0.86
N SER A 702 15.48 -13.41 1.62
CA SER A 702 14.07 -13.44 1.25
C SER A 702 13.49 -12.03 1.03
N HIS A 703 13.74 -11.11 1.97
CA HIS A 703 13.32 -9.72 1.84
C HIS A 703 14.00 -9.00 0.67
N ARG A 704 15.28 -9.29 0.40
CA ARG A 704 16.02 -8.69 -0.72
C ARG A 704 15.48 -9.14 -2.08
N PHE A 705 15.25 -10.44 -2.28
CA PHE A 705 14.68 -10.94 -3.54
C PHE A 705 13.29 -10.36 -3.80
N MET A 706 12.42 -10.31 -2.78
CA MET A 706 11.10 -9.69 -2.90
C MET A 706 11.18 -8.20 -3.29
N SER A 707 12.10 -7.45 -2.67
CA SER A 707 12.34 -6.04 -2.98
C SER A 707 12.74 -5.81 -4.44
N ILE A 708 13.51 -6.73 -5.05
CA ILE A 708 13.88 -6.65 -6.47
C ILE A 708 12.63 -6.68 -7.34
N ALA A 709 11.76 -7.67 -7.13
CA ALA A 709 10.52 -7.82 -7.89
C ALA A 709 9.57 -6.61 -7.71
N GLU A 710 9.43 -6.11 -6.48
CA GLU A 710 8.61 -4.90 -6.18
C GLU A 710 9.17 -3.64 -6.86
N GLN A 711 10.49 -3.47 -6.91
CA GLN A 711 11.12 -2.34 -7.59
C GLN A 711 10.93 -2.41 -9.11
N MET A 712 11.06 -3.59 -9.71
CA MET A 712 10.74 -3.79 -11.13
C MET A 712 9.29 -3.37 -11.44
N GLY A 713 8.33 -3.81 -10.60
CA GLY A 713 6.91 -3.48 -10.77
C GLY A 713 6.62 -1.98 -10.71
N ARG A 714 7.28 -1.25 -9.79
CA ARG A 714 7.15 0.22 -9.70
C ARG A 714 7.68 0.95 -10.94
N ILE A 715 8.78 0.47 -11.52
CA ILE A 715 9.31 1.04 -12.77
C ILE A 715 8.32 0.79 -13.92
N LEU A 716 7.78 -0.43 -14.04
CA LEU A 716 6.81 -0.77 -15.07
C LEU A 716 5.55 0.09 -14.97
N GLN A 717 4.95 0.20 -13.79
CA GLN A 717 3.74 0.99 -13.56
C GLN A 717 3.93 2.48 -13.94
N ARG A 718 5.09 3.07 -13.62
CA ARG A 718 5.37 4.49 -13.88
C ARG A 718 5.65 4.81 -15.34
N THR A 719 6.26 3.86 -16.05
CA THR A 719 6.73 4.07 -17.43
C THR A 719 5.73 3.58 -18.49
N ALA A 720 4.83 2.65 -18.13
CA ALA A 720 3.76 2.19 -19.01
C ALA A 720 2.74 3.30 -19.31
N ILE A 721 2.06 3.18 -20.45
CA ILE A 721 1.08 4.16 -20.91
C ILE A 721 -0.35 3.62 -20.97
N SER A 722 -0.54 2.31 -21.14
CA SER A 722 -1.89 1.74 -21.19
C SER A 722 -2.59 1.82 -19.83
N THR A 723 -3.92 2.03 -19.86
CA THR A 723 -4.76 2.02 -18.66
C THR A 723 -4.63 0.70 -17.89
N ASN A 724 -4.44 -0.43 -18.60
CA ASN A 724 -4.34 -1.75 -17.99
C ASN A 724 -3.11 -1.92 -17.10
N ILE A 725 -1.92 -1.52 -17.57
CA ILE A 725 -0.69 -1.65 -16.78
C ILE A 725 -0.58 -0.49 -15.77
N LYS A 726 -0.83 0.75 -16.20
CA LYS A 726 -0.60 1.95 -15.39
C LYS A 726 -1.61 2.14 -14.26
N GLU A 727 -2.89 1.98 -14.57
CA GLU A 727 -3.99 2.29 -13.63
C GLU A 727 -4.59 1.03 -13.00
N ARG A 728 -4.76 -0.04 -13.80
CA ARG A 728 -5.41 -1.29 -13.34
C ARG A 728 -4.45 -2.31 -12.71
N LEU A 729 -3.13 -2.10 -12.86
CA LEU A 729 -2.06 -2.95 -12.35
C LEU A 729 -2.10 -4.40 -12.86
N ASP A 730 -2.49 -4.57 -14.12
CA ASP A 730 -2.56 -5.89 -14.76
C ASP A 730 -1.19 -6.32 -15.30
N PHE A 731 -0.24 -6.52 -14.38
CA PHE A 731 1.12 -6.97 -14.68
C PHE A 731 1.73 -7.75 -13.51
N SER A 732 2.86 -8.41 -13.71
CA SER A 732 3.67 -8.98 -12.63
C SER A 732 5.15 -8.99 -12.99
N CYS A 733 6.01 -8.91 -11.98
CA CYS A 733 7.46 -8.89 -12.12
C CYS A 733 8.06 -9.95 -11.20
N ALA A 734 8.99 -10.75 -11.70
CA ALA A 734 9.53 -11.88 -10.96
C ALA A 734 11.01 -12.13 -11.26
N LEU A 735 11.67 -12.76 -10.28
CA LEU A 735 13.06 -13.21 -10.34
C LEU A 735 13.09 -14.75 -10.33
N PHE A 736 13.96 -15.32 -11.15
CA PHE A 736 14.09 -16.76 -11.38
C PHE A 736 15.54 -17.20 -11.30
N GLY A 737 15.76 -18.41 -10.81
CA GLY A 737 17.08 -19.03 -10.73
C GLY A 737 17.64 -19.42 -12.10
N PRO A 738 18.87 -19.97 -12.15
CA PRO A 738 19.55 -20.32 -13.40
C PRO A 738 18.82 -21.41 -14.21
N GLU A 739 18.04 -22.27 -13.56
CA GLU A 739 17.24 -23.32 -14.20
C GLU A 739 15.78 -22.87 -14.44
N GLY A 740 15.50 -21.57 -14.33
CA GLY A 740 14.18 -20.97 -14.56
C GLY A 740 13.16 -21.14 -13.44
N GLY A 741 13.51 -21.76 -12.31
CA GLY A 741 12.63 -21.89 -11.14
C GLY A 741 12.32 -20.55 -10.46
N LEU A 742 11.06 -20.32 -10.08
CA LEU A 742 10.63 -19.08 -9.43
C LEU A 742 11.32 -18.89 -8.07
N VAL A 743 11.90 -17.71 -7.86
CA VAL A 743 12.56 -17.32 -6.60
C VAL A 743 11.69 -16.36 -5.80
N SER A 744 11.20 -15.30 -6.46
CA SER A 744 10.31 -14.30 -5.86
C SER A 744 9.48 -13.60 -6.92
N ASN A 745 8.32 -13.05 -6.53
CA ASN A 745 7.39 -12.36 -7.41
C ASN A 745 6.69 -11.21 -6.68
N ALA A 746 6.54 -10.06 -7.34
CA ALA A 746 5.68 -8.98 -6.90
C ALA A 746 4.21 -9.41 -7.04
N PRO A 747 3.48 -9.60 -5.94
CA PRO A 747 2.24 -10.36 -5.98
C PRO A 747 1.11 -9.43 -6.41
N HIS A 748 0.92 -9.26 -7.73
CA HIS A 748 -0.14 -8.44 -8.29
C HIS A 748 -1.28 -9.31 -8.82
N ILE A 749 -0.98 -10.30 -9.67
CA ILE A 749 -1.99 -11.16 -10.32
C ILE A 749 -1.63 -12.64 -10.12
N PRO A 750 -2.44 -13.44 -9.38
CA PRO A 750 -2.11 -14.83 -9.08
C PRO A 750 -1.95 -15.77 -10.29
N VAL A 751 -2.63 -15.49 -11.40
CA VAL A 751 -2.53 -16.36 -12.60
C VAL A 751 -1.15 -16.30 -13.28
N HIS A 752 -0.32 -15.29 -12.99
CA HIS A 752 1.02 -15.18 -13.55
C HIS A 752 2.06 -16.09 -12.87
N LEU A 753 1.80 -16.52 -11.62
CA LEU A 753 2.79 -17.09 -10.70
C LEU A 753 3.47 -18.35 -11.27
N GLY A 754 2.69 -19.35 -11.69
CA GLY A 754 3.21 -20.60 -12.26
C GLY A 754 3.52 -20.52 -13.76
N ALA A 755 2.87 -19.60 -14.46
CA ALA A 755 2.98 -19.49 -15.92
C ALA A 755 4.30 -18.88 -16.38
N MET A 756 4.79 -17.85 -15.70
CA MET A 756 6.08 -17.23 -16.04
C MET A 756 7.27 -18.19 -15.85
N GLN A 757 7.20 -19.07 -14.84
CA GLN A 757 8.24 -20.07 -14.62
C GLN A 757 8.36 -21.04 -15.80
N GLN A 758 7.24 -21.59 -16.26
CA GLN A 758 7.22 -22.45 -17.44
C GLN A 758 7.76 -21.72 -18.68
N THR A 759 7.48 -20.42 -18.81
CA THR A 759 7.96 -19.62 -19.95
C THR A 759 9.47 -19.59 -20.02
N ILE A 760 10.15 -19.53 -18.87
CA ILE A 760 11.61 -19.46 -18.80
C ILE A 760 12.23 -20.84 -19.02
N GLN A 761 11.62 -21.90 -18.48
CA GLN A 761 12.09 -23.28 -18.64
C GLN A 761 12.01 -23.77 -20.10
N GLU A 762 11.13 -23.19 -20.91
CA GLU A 762 10.96 -23.50 -22.33
C GLU A 762 11.81 -22.60 -23.26
N LEU A 763 12.68 -21.74 -22.71
CA LEU A 763 13.60 -20.93 -23.52
C LEU A 763 14.69 -21.80 -24.16
N GLY A 764 14.99 -21.55 -25.43
CA GLY A 764 16.10 -22.20 -26.14
C GLY A 764 17.48 -21.88 -25.54
N THR A 765 18.50 -22.64 -25.94
CA THR A 765 19.85 -22.62 -25.34
C THR A 765 20.79 -21.54 -25.89
N GLU A 766 20.39 -20.75 -26.88
CA GLU A 766 21.23 -19.73 -27.52
C GLU A 766 20.94 -18.29 -27.03
N LEU A 767 21.21 -18.03 -25.75
CA LEU A 767 21.06 -16.70 -25.14
C LEU A 767 22.42 -16.01 -24.98
N GLN A 768 22.46 -14.69 -25.25
CA GLN A 768 23.65 -13.85 -25.09
C GLN A 768 23.36 -12.67 -24.16
N GLU A 769 24.40 -12.09 -23.58
CA GLU A 769 24.28 -10.88 -22.78
C GLU A 769 23.71 -9.72 -23.61
N GLY A 770 22.71 -9.03 -23.07
CA GLY A 770 22.01 -7.95 -23.76
C GLY A 770 20.87 -8.39 -24.69
N ASP A 771 20.56 -9.69 -24.77
CA ASP A 771 19.32 -10.18 -25.40
C ASP A 771 18.12 -10.00 -24.47
N VAL A 772 16.95 -9.69 -25.04
CA VAL A 772 15.66 -9.69 -24.33
C VAL A 772 14.65 -10.47 -25.16
N ILE A 773 13.93 -11.40 -24.53
CA ILE A 773 13.01 -12.32 -25.18
C ILE A 773 11.56 -11.95 -24.87
N LEU A 774 10.70 -12.01 -25.87
CA LEU A 774 9.25 -11.86 -25.77
C LEU A 774 8.56 -13.19 -26.05
N SER A 775 7.63 -13.59 -25.18
CA SER A 775 6.80 -14.79 -25.32
C SER A 775 5.39 -14.58 -24.75
N ASN A 776 4.39 -15.18 -25.41
CA ASN A 776 3.00 -15.26 -24.93
C ASN A 776 2.30 -16.56 -25.34
N HIS A 777 2.96 -17.43 -26.10
CA HIS A 777 2.32 -18.64 -26.62
C HIS A 777 2.09 -19.66 -25.48
N PRO A 778 0.90 -20.29 -25.40
CA PRO A 778 0.59 -21.34 -24.42
C PRO A 778 1.60 -22.48 -24.27
N CYS A 779 2.18 -22.96 -25.37
CA CYS A 779 3.17 -24.04 -25.33
C CYS A 779 4.52 -23.59 -24.74
N ALA A 780 4.76 -22.29 -24.67
CA ALA A 780 5.93 -21.68 -24.05
C ALA A 780 5.55 -20.97 -22.74
N GLY A 781 4.59 -21.50 -21.97
CA GLY A 781 4.22 -20.96 -20.65
C GLY A 781 3.36 -19.68 -20.67
N GLY A 782 2.84 -19.26 -21.82
CA GLY A 782 1.85 -18.19 -21.91
C GLY A 782 0.52 -18.56 -21.21
N SER A 783 -0.08 -17.61 -20.48
CA SER A 783 -1.43 -17.76 -19.91
C SER A 783 -2.49 -17.63 -21.01
N HIS A 784 -2.48 -16.49 -21.71
CA HIS A 784 -3.22 -16.22 -22.93
C HIS A 784 -2.44 -15.20 -23.77
N LEU A 785 -2.83 -14.99 -25.02
CA LEU A 785 -2.03 -14.15 -25.93
C LEU A 785 -1.85 -12.69 -25.46
N PRO A 786 -2.85 -12.02 -24.86
CA PRO A 786 -2.69 -10.62 -24.44
C PRO A 786 -1.65 -10.41 -23.31
N ASP A 787 -1.28 -11.47 -22.59
CA ASP A 787 -0.25 -11.41 -21.55
C ASP A 787 1.14 -11.60 -22.17
N LEU A 788 1.79 -10.47 -22.50
CA LEU A 788 3.13 -10.48 -23.09
C LEU A 788 4.19 -10.58 -22.00
N THR A 789 4.98 -11.66 -22.03
CA THR A 789 6.08 -11.92 -21.09
C THR A 789 7.40 -11.49 -21.71
N VAL A 790 8.04 -10.49 -21.10
CA VAL A 790 9.38 -10.01 -21.45
C VAL A 790 10.38 -10.58 -20.46
N ILE A 791 11.37 -11.32 -20.96
CA ILE A 791 12.35 -12.06 -20.16
C ILE A 791 13.75 -11.58 -20.52
N THR A 792 14.57 -11.33 -19.50
CA THR A 792 15.95 -10.93 -19.69
C THR A 792 16.88 -11.84 -18.89
N PRO A 793 17.82 -12.56 -19.54
CA PRO A 793 18.85 -13.35 -18.85
C PRO A 793 19.84 -12.43 -18.14
N VAL A 794 20.27 -12.82 -16.94
CA VAL A 794 21.30 -12.15 -16.15
C VAL A 794 22.60 -12.92 -16.30
N PHE A 795 23.66 -12.27 -16.79
CA PHE A 795 24.99 -12.87 -16.91
C PHE A 795 25.92 -12.39 -15.79
N HIS A 796 26.92 -13.21 -15.46
CA HIS A 796 27.99 -12.86 -14.53
C HIS A 796 29.34 -13.04 -15.23
N PRO A 797 30.33 -12.14 -15.03
CA PRO A 797 31.65 -12.28 -15.64
C PRO A 797 32.27 -13.66 -15.43
N GLY A 798 32.78 -14.25 -16.52
CA GLY A 798 33.40 -15.58 -16.51
C GLY A 798 32.43 -16.77 -16.51
N VAL A 799 31.10 -16.55 -16.48
CA VAL A 799 30.08 -17.61 -16.57
C VAL A 799 29.41 -17.54 -17.95
N PRO A 800 29.53 -18.58 -18.79
CA PRO A 800 29.00 -18.55 -20.17
C PRO A 800 27.48 -18.74 -20.25
N ARG A 801 26.82 -19.07 -19.13
CA ARG A 801 25.37 -19.27 -19.03
C ARG A 801 24.73 -18.24 -18.11
N PRO A 802 23.43 -17.94 -18.28
CA PRO A 802 22.71 -17.08 -17.35
C PRO A 802 22.78 -17.61 -15.92
N VAL A 803 22.99 -16.71 -14.95
CA VAL A 803 23.04 -17.02 -13.52
C VAL A 803 21.70 -16.80 -12.82
N PHE A 804 20.86 -15.94 -13.39
CA PHE A 804 19.48 -15.64 -13.02
C PHE A 804 18.68 -15.24 -14.27
N PHE A 805 17.36 -15.18 -14.15
CA PHE A 805 16.49 -14.50 -15.11
C PHE A 805 15.59 -13.52 -14.38
N VAL A 806 15.32 -12.38 -15.01
CA VAL A 806 14.28 -11.45 -14.59
C VAL A 806 13.20 -11.41 -15.66
N ALA A 807 11.94 -11.34 -15.26
CA ALA A 807 10.85 -11.23 -16.21
C ALA A 807 9.73 -10.32 -15.72
N SER A 808 9.05 -9.71 -16.68
CA SER A 808 7.84 -8.93 -16.49
C SER A 808 6.78 -9.39 -17.47
N ARG A 809 5.55 -9.56 -16.98
CA ARG A 809 4.38 -9.90 -17.79
C ARG A 809 3.36 -8.77 -17.66
N GLY A 810 2.88 -8.23 -18.77
CA GLY A 810 1.87 -7.17 -18.80
C GLY A 810 0.72 -7.54 -19.72
N HIS A 811 -0.50 -7.14 -19.35
CA HIS A 811 -1.69 -7.38 -20.16
C HIS A 811 -1.94 -6.24 -21.16
N HIS A 812 -1.88 -6.55 -22.44
CA HIS A 812 -2.09 -5.60 -23.53
C HIS A 812 -3.56 -5.55 -23.93
N THR A 813 -4.14 -4.34 -23.97
CA THR A 813 -5.58 -4.14 -24.27
C THR A 813 -6.00 -4.63 -25.65
N ASP A 814 -5.10 -4.56 -26.65
CA ASP A 814 -5.34 -5.11 -27.99
C ASP A 814 -3.98 -5.57 -28.57
N ILE A 815 -3.96 -6.77 -29.14
CA ILE A 815 -2.83 -7.36 -29.88
C ILE A 815 -3.30 -7.95 -31.23
N GLY A 816 -4.42 -7.46 -31.74
CA GLY A 816 -5.10 -7.97 -32.93
C GLY A 816 -6.09 -9.09 -32.63
N GLY A 817 -6.58 -9.76 -33.69
CA GLY A 817 -7.58 -10.82 -33.62
C GLY A 817 -8.96 -10.40 -34.16
N ILE A 818 -9.94 -11.30 -34.02
CA ILE A 818 -11.27 -11.17 -34.66
C ILE A 818 -12.19 -10.12 -34.03
N THR A 819 -11.94 -9.71 -32.77
CA THR A 819 -12.70 -8.66 -32.10
C THR A 819 -11.78 -7.66 -31.39
N PRO A 820 -12.17 -6.38 -31.26
CA PRO A 820 -11.45 -5.40 -30.45
C PRO A 820 -11.34 -5.80 -28.98
N GLY A 821 -10.26 -5.38 -28.31
CA GLY A 821 -10.11 -5.52 -26.85
C GLY A 821 -9.51 -6.86 -26.38
N SER A 822 -8.92 -7.64 -27.31
CA SER A 822 -8.12 -8.84 -27.01
C SER A 822 -8.78 -10.00 -26.25
N MET A 823 -10.10 -9.98 -26.05
CA MET A 823 -10.85 -11.07 -25.42
C MET A 823 -11.99 -11.58 -26.33
N PRO A 824 -11.68 -12.21 -27.49
CA PRO A 824 -12.70 -12.70 -28.42
C PRO A 824 -13.49 -13.86 -27.80
N PRO A 825 -14.80 -13.71 -27.54
CA PRO A 825 -15.58 -14.71 -26.81
C PRO A 825 -15.89 -15.98 -27.62
N HIS A 826 -15.63 -15.96 -28.93
CA HIS A 826 -15.92 -17.05 -29.85
C HIS A 826 -14.69 -17.59 -30.57
N SER A 827 -13.48 -17.23 -30.11
CA SER A 827 -12.25 -17.78 -30.69
C SER A 827 -12.20 -19.30 -30.52
N LYS A 828 -11.69 -19.97 -31.55
CA LYS A 828 -11.49 -21.43 -31.64
C LYS A 828 -10.02 -21.79 -31.86
N SER A 829 -9.23 -20.84 -32.36
CA SER A 829 -7.80 -21.00 -32.56
C SER A 829 -7.03 -19.77 -32.10
N LEU A 830 -5.73 -19.93 -31.81
CA LEU A 830 -4.86 -18.82 -31.39
C LEU A 830 -4.77 -17.69 -32.44
N GLN A 831 -4.89 -18.02 -33.73
CA GLN A 831 -4.85 -17.02 -34.82
C GLN A 831 -6.04 -16.07 -34.80
N GLU A 832 -7.16 -16.48 -34.18
CA GLU A 832 -8.32 -15.63 -33.97
C GLU A 832 -8.15 -14.71 -32.73
N GLU A 833 -7.23 -15.06 -31.82
CA GLU A 833 -7.01 -14.35 -30.55
C GLU A 833 -6.04 -13.17 -30.65
N GLY A 834 -5.03 -13.23 -31.52
CA GLY A 834 -4.09 -12.13 -31.73
C GLY A 834 -2.67 -12.58 -32.10
N ALA A 835 -1.71 -11.68 -31.88
CA ALA A 835 -0.30 -11.93 -32.19
C ALA A 835 0.31 -13.02 -31.28
N VAL A 836 1.15 -13.88 -31.86
CA VAL A 836 1.73 -15.05 -31.18
C VAL A 836 3.25 -14.97 -31.19
N PHE A 837 3.86 -15.15 -30.02
CA PHE A 837 5.29 -15.12 -29.76
C PHE A 837 5.68 -16.35 -28.93
N ILE A 838 6.58 -17.18 -29.46
CA ILE A 838 7.13 -18.35 -28.74
C ILE A 838 8.45 -17.98 -28.07
N SER A 839 9.38 -17.44 -28.85
CA SER A 839 10.67 -16.95 -28.39
C SER A 839 11.16 -15.91 -29.39
N PHE A 840 10.67 -14.67 -29.23
CA PHE A 840 11.00 -13.55 -30.11
C PHE A 840 12.11 -12.71 -29.48
N LYS A 841 13.21 -12.45 -30.21
CA LYS A 841 14.27 -11.54 -29.72
C LYS A 841 13.78 -10.09 -29.84
N LEU A 842 13.17 -9.60 -28.77
CA LEU A 842 12.69 -8.22 -28.62
C LEU A 842 13.84 -7.22 -28.64
N VAL A 843 14.92 -7.56 -27.95
CA VAL A 843 16.20 -6.86 -28.01
C VAL A 843 17.26 -7.88 -28.40
N LYS A 844 18.10 -7.52 -29.36
CA LYS A 844 19.24 -8.34 -29.80
C LYS A 844 20.51 -7.53 -29.63
N ASN A 845 21.45 -8.02 -28.81
CA ASN A 845 22.70 -7.31 -28.49
C ASN A 845 22.48 -5.83 -28.09
N GLY A 846 21.49 -5.57 -27.23
CA GLY A 846 21.15 -4.22 -26.77
C GLY A 846 20.34 -3.35 -27.76
N VAL A 847 19.99 -3.85 -28.96
CA VAL A 847 19.20 -3.11 -29.96
C VAL A 847 17.75 -3.60 -29.99
N PHE A 848 16.79 -2.69 -29.74
CA PHE A 848 15.36 -2.98 -29.78
C PHE A 848 14.86 -3.23 -31.22
N GLN A 849 14.19 -4.35 -31.46
CA GLN A 849 13.81 -4.84 -32.80
C GLN A 849 12.44 -4.32 -33.25
N GLU A 850 12.27 -3.00 -33.33
CA GLU A 850 10.97 -2.34 -33.53
C GLU A 850 10.23 -2.75 -34.82
N GLN A 851 10.92 -2.78 -35.95
CA GLN A 851 10.30 -3.13 -37.23
C GLN A 851 9.78 -4.57 -37.23
N ALA A 852 10.62 -5.52 -36.80
CA ALA A 852 10.25 -6.94 -36.73
C ALA A 852 9.10 -7.19 -35.75
N LEU A 853 9.08 -6.47 -34.63
CA LEU A 853 7.99 -6.53 -33.65
C LEU A 853 6.69 -5.98 -34.24
N THR A 854 6.75 -4.85 -34.96
CA THR A 854 5.61 -4.26 -35.63
C THR A 854 5.01 -5.23 -36.65
N ASP A 855 5.85 -5.85 -37.47
CA ASP A 855 5.40 -6.83 -38.46
C ASP A 855 4.73 -8.04 -37.79
N ALA A 856 5.25 -8.48 -36.64
CA ALA A 856 4.68 -9.58 -35.85
C ALA A 856 3.33 -9.22 -35.20
N LEU A 857 3.21 -8.02 -34.63
CA LEU A 857 1.95 -7.51 -34.05
C LEU A 857 0.87 -7.25 -35.11
N MET A 858 1.27 -6.96 -36.36
CA MET A 858 0.37 -6.78 -37.48
C MET A 858 0.04 -8.09 -38.22
N ALA A 859 0.80 -9.16 -37.99
CA ALA A 859 0.62 -10.45 -38.64
C ALA A 859 -0.80 -11.06 -38.55
N PRO A 860 -1.58 -10.88 -37.46
CA PRO A 860 -2.95 -11.40 -37.38
C PRO A 860 -3.87 -10.88 -38.50
N SER A 861 -3.58 -9.72 -39.11
CA SER A 861 -4.32 -9.19 -40.28
C SER A 861 -4.29 -10.11 -41.52
N LYS A 862 -3.37 -11.07 -41.56
CA LYS A 862 -3.27 -12.06 -42.66
C LYS A 862 -4.31 -13.17 -42.54
N PHE A 863 -4.97 -13.30 -41.40
CA PHE A 863 -5.99 -14.31 -41.15
C PHE A 863 -7.39 -13.76 -41.47
N PRO A 864 -8.26 -14.51 -42.16
CA PRO A 864 -9.60 -14.02 -42.53
C PRO A 864 -10.42 -13.58 -41.31
N GLY A 865 -10.94 -12.35 -41.34
CA GLY A 865 -11.76 -11.78 -40.27
C GLY A 865 -10.98 -11.26 -39.05
N SER A 866 -9.66 -11.41 -39.01
CA SER A 866 -8.79 -10.84 -37.98
C SER A 866 -8.18 -9.51 -38.44
N SER A 867 -7.89 -8.62 -37.49
CA SER A 867 -7.02 -7.47 -37.74
C SER A 867 -5.68 -7.63 -37.04
N GLY A 868 -4.67 -6.89 -37.50
CA GLY A 868 -3.49 -6.62 -36.67
C GLY A 868 -3.86 -5.83 -35.43
N THR A 869 -2.89 -5.57 -34.54
CA THR A 869 -3.14 -4.75 -33.37
C THR A 869 -3.74 -3.39 -33.74
N ARG A 870 -4.78 -3.01 -32.98
CA ARG A 870 -5.44 -1.70 -33.11
C ARG A 870 -4.74 -0.63 -32.27
N ASN A 871 -3.85 -1.04 -31.36
CA ASN A 871 -3.16 -0.20 -30.38
C ASN A 871 -1.62 -0.34 -30.47
N LEU A 872 -1.07 -0.34 -31.70
CA LEU A 872 0.36 -0.56 -31.94
C LEU A 872 1.27 0.35 -31.09
N HIS A 873 0.94 1.64 -30.99
CA HIS A 873 1.74 2.60 -30.23
C HIS A 873 1.82 2.26 -28.74
N ASP A 874 0.69 1.86 -28.15
CA ASP A 874 0.62 1.41 -26.75
C ASP A 874 1.41 0.12 -26.57
N ASN A 875 1.29 -0.83 -27.50
CA ASN A 875 2.06 -2.07 -27.44
C ASN A 875 3.57 -1.82 -27.43
N LEU A 876 4.08 -0.97 -28.32
CA LEU A 876 5.51 -0.66 -28.40
C LEU A 876 6.00 0.05 -27.13
N SER A 877 5.22 1.00 -26.60
CA SER A 877 5.57 1.78 -25.42
C SER A 877 5.59 0.91 -24.15
N ASP A 878 4.58 0.07 -23.97
CA ASP A 878 4.50 -0.83 -22.82
C ASP A 878 5.58 -1.93 -22.86
N LEU A 879 5.92 -2.45 -24.04
CA LEU A 879 7.04 -3.39 -24.17
C LEU A 879 8.39 -2.74 -23.83
N ARG A 880 8.61 -1.47 -24.19
CA ARG A 880 9.80 -0.71 -23.75
C ARG A 880 9.80 -0.50 -22.24
N ALA A 881 8.65 -0.22 -21.63
CA ALA A 881 8.50 -0.13 -20.18
C ALA A 881 8.84 -1.45 -19.47
N GLN A 882 8.43 -2.59 -20.02
CA GLN A 882 8.79 -3.93 -19.51
C GLN A 882 10.29 -4.20 -19.61
N VAL A 883 10.95 -3.81 -20.72
CA VAL A 883 12.42 -3.88 -20.85
C VAL A 883 13.11 -3.04 -19.77
N ALA A 884 12.64 -1.81 -19.54
CA ALA A 884 13.20 -0.93 -18.51
C ALA A 884 13.02 -1.51 -17.08
N ALA A 885 11.87 -2.12 -16.80
CA ALA A 885 11.62 -2.81 -15.54
C ALA A 885 12.59 -3.99 -15.34
N ASN A 886 12.79 -4.83 -16.37
CA ASN A 886 13.75 -5.93 -16.32
C ASN A 886 15.18 -5.43 -16.11
N GLN A 887 15.59 -4.34 -16.78
CA GLN A 887 16.92 -3.77 -16.60
C GLN A 887 17.18 -3.34 -15.14
N LYS A 888 16.17 -2.79 -14.46
CA LYS A 888 16.27 -2.50 -13.03
C LYS A 888 16.46 -3.77 -12.19
N GLY A 889 15.79 -4.86 -12.55
CA GLY A 889 15.98 -6.16 -11.93
C GLY A 889 17.42 -6.67 -12.07
N ILE A 890 18.01 -6.61 -13.26
CA ILE A 890 19.41 -6.99 -13.53
C ILE A 890 20.37 -6.21 -12.65
N GLN A 891 20.20 -4.89 -12.58
CA GLN A 891 21.04 -4.02 -11.76
C GLN A 891 21.02 -4.47 -10.29
N LEU A 892 19.83 -4.66 -9.71
CA LEU A 892 19.69 -5.01 -8.29
C LEU A 892 20.21 -6.42 -7.98
N VAL A 893 20.06 -7.37 -8.92
CA VAL A 893 20.65 -8.72 -8.78
C VAL A 893 22.18 -8.63 -8.85
N GLY A 894 22.72 -7.81 -9.75
CA GLY A 894 24.17 -7.54 -9.84
C GLY A 894 24.73 -6.98 -8.53
N GLU A 895 24.09 -5.93 -7.98
CA GLU A 895 24.46 -5.33 -6.69
C GLU A 895 24.43 -6.37 -5.53
N LEU A 896 23.46 -7.29 -5.56
CA LEU A 896 23.36 -8.37 -4.59
C LEU A 896 24.51 -9.38 -4.73
N ILE A 897 24.87 -9.75 -5.96
CA ILE A 897 25.99 -10.66 -6.25
C ILE A 897 27.32 -10.01 -5.85
N ASP A 898 27.52 -8.74 -6.18
CA ASP A 898 28.75 -8.00 -5.81
C ASP A 898 28.94 -7.93 -4.29
N SER A 899 27.82 -7.89 -3.54
CA SER A 899 27.85 -7.81 -2.07
C SER A 899 28.14 -9.14 -1.37
N TYR A 900 27.68 -10.27 -1.91
CA TYR A 900 27.71 -11.57 -1.20
C TYR A 900 28.45 -12.69 -1.94
N ARG A 901 28.83 -12.47 -3.20
CA ARG A 901 29.29 -13.46 -4.18
C ARG A 901 28.18 -14.36 -4.70
N LEU A 902 28.32 -14.79 -5.95
CA LEU A 902 27.30 -15.53 -6.68
C LEU A 902 26.88 -16.83 -5.98
N GLU A 903 27.84 -17.60 -5.46
CA GLU A 903 27.59 -18.91 -4.85
C GLU A 903 26.72 -18.79 -3.60
N VAL A 904 26.91 -17.70 -2.82
CA VAL A 904 26.13 -17.42 -1.61
C VAL A 904 24.71 -17.04 -1.99
N VAL A 905 24.54 -16.11 -2.95
CA VAL A 905 23.20 -15.69 -3.40
C VAL A 905 22.39 -16.89 -3.91
N GLN A 906 23.01 -17.78 -4.69
CA GLN A 906 22.35 -18.98 -5.21
C GLN A 906 22.08 -20.03 -4.10
N ALA A 907 22.97 -20.18 -3.11
CA ALA A 907 22.71 -21.07 -1.97
C ALA A 907 21.49 -20.61 -1.16
N TYR A 908 21.40 -19.32 -0.82
CA TYR A 908 20.25 -18.78 -0.08
C TYR A 908 18.94 -18.80 -0.88
N MET A 909 19.01 -18.62 -2.20
CA MET A 909 17.88 -18.88 -3.08
C MET A 909 17.37 -20.32 -2.91
N GLY A 910 18.28 -21.32 -2.92
CA GLY A 910 17.94 -22.72 -2.70
C GLY A 910 17.32 -22.96 -1.32
N HIS A 911 17.91 -22.40 -0.26
CA HIS A 911 17.38 -22.52 1.10
C HIS A 911 15.96 -21.95 1.24
N ILE A 912 15.66 -20.83 0.57
CA ILE A 912 14.31 -20.22 0.56
C ILE A 912 13.30 -21.15 -0.13
N GLN A 913 13.69 -21.82 -1.22
CA GLN A 913 12.85 -22.79 -1.91
C GLN A 913 12.60 -24.03 -1.05
N SER A 914 13.64 -24.57 -0.40
CA SER A 914 13.51 -25.70 0.52
C SER A 914 12.59 -25.40 1.70
N ASN A 915 12.64 -24.17 2.24
CA ASN A 915 11.74 -23.77 3.33
C ASN A 915 10.26 -23.75 2.91
N ALA A 916 9.97 -23.27 1.69
CA ALA A 916 8.61 -23.28 1.14
C ALA A 916 8.11 -24.71 0.89
N GLU A 917 8.99 -25.62 0.45
CA GLU A 917 8.68 -27.05 0.33
C GLU A 917 8.30 -27.65 1.68
N LEU A 918 9.10 -27.44 2.72
CA LEU A 918 8.83 -27.97 4.07
C LEU A 918 7.47 -27.50 4.60
N ALA A 919 7.14 -26.22 4.42
CA ALA A 919 5.86 -25.67 4.85
C ALA A 919 4.65 -26.33 4.14
N VAL A 920 4.77 -26.64 2.85
CA VAL A 920 3.72 -27.38 2.13
C VAL A 920 3.64 -28.83 2.58
N ARG A 921 4.78 -29.49 2.82
CA ARG A 921 4.81 -30.86 3.36
C ARG A 921 4.12 -30.94 4.71
N ASP A 922 4.40 -30.02 5.61
CA ASP A 922 3.79 -29.98 6.94
C ASP A 922 2.28 -29.73 6.88
N MET A 923 1.84 -28.82 6.01
CA MET A 923 0.41 -28.57 5.76
C MET A 923 -0.30 -29.84 5.26
N LEU A 924 0.29 -30.58 4.31
CA LEU A 924 -0.28 -31.81 3.78
C LEU A 924 -0.35 -32.91 4.86
N LYS A 925 0.67 -33.02 5.71
CA LYS A 925 0.69 -33.96 6.85
C LYS A 925 -0.42 -33.64 7.85
N GLU A 926 -0.58 -32.37 8.22
CA GLU A 926 -1.63 -31.95 9.15
C GLU A 926 -3.03 -32.20 8.57
N PHE A 927 -3.24 -31.90 7.28
CA PHE A 927 -4.49 -32.19 6.60
C PHE A 927 -4.77 -33.70 6.55
N ALA A 928 -3.79 -34.51 6.13
CA ALA A 928 -3.88 -35.97 6.08
C ALA A 928 -4.26 -36.57 7.43
N HIS A 929 -3.59 -36.12 8.50
CA HIS A 929 -3.83 -36.58 9.85
C HIS A 929 -5.27 -36.29 10.31
N ARG A 930 -5.73 -35.05 10.14
CA ARG A 930 -7.11 -34.65 10.47
C ARG A 930 -8.14 -35.42 9.65
N ARG A 931 -7.90 -35.59 8.34
CA ARG A 931 -8.82 -36.29 7.45
C ARG A 931 -8.93 -37.78 7.79
N ARG A 932 -7.80 -38.44 8.05
CA ARG A 932 -7.77 -39.85 8.50
C ARG A 932 -8.62 -40.05 9.76
N GLN A 933 -8.54 -39.14 10.72
CA GLN A 933 -9.36 -39.21 11.94
C GLN A 933 -10.86 -39.04 11.67
N GLN A 934 -11.23 -38.24 10.67
CA GLN A 934 -12.63 -37.93 10.35
C GLN A 934 -13.30 -38.94 9.43
N THR A 935 -12.59 -39.45 8.42
CA THR A 935 -13.18 -40.26 7.34
C THR A 935 -12.45 -41.58 7.08
N GLY A 936 -11.27 -41.80 7.67
CA GLY A 936 -10.45 -42.99 7.43
C GLY A 936 -9.76 -43.04 6.06
N SER A 937 -9.91 -42.04 5.20
CA SER A 937 -9.31 -41.98 3.86
C SER A 937 -8.29 -40.84 3.75
N LEU A 938 -7.21 -41.08 2.99
CA LEU A 938 -6.23 -40.06 2.56
C LEU A 938 -6.48 -39.56 1.14
N GLU A 939 -7.56 -40.03 0.51
CA GLU A 939 -8.00 -39.60 -0.80
C GLU A 939 -9.11 -38.56 -0.67
N VAL A 940 -9.00 -37.48 -1.45
CA VAL A 940 -10.06 -36.49 -1.61
C VAL A 940 -10.38 -36.29 -3.08
N GLU A 941 -11.65 -36.07 -3.39
CA GLU A 941 -12.09 -35.85 -4.77
C GLU A 941 -13.12 -34.73 -4.84
N SER A 942 -13.16 -34.04 -5.98
CA SER A 942 -14.24 -33.12 -6.29
C SER A 942 -14.41 -32.96 -7.80
N VAL A 943 -15.62 -32.54 -8.18
CA VAL A 943 -15.98 -32.21 -9.55
C VAL A 943 -16.80 -30.93 -9.55
N ASP A 944 -16.57 -30.11 -10.57
CA ASP A 944 -17.39 -28.97 -10.92
C ASP A 944 -17.43 -28.81 -12.46
N HIS A 945 -18.35 -28.01 -12.99
CA HIS A 945 -18.61 -27.94 -14.44
C HIS A 945 -18.55 -26.50 -14.97
N MET A 946 -18.03 -26.35 -16.18
CA MET A 946 -18.19 -25.12 -16.98
C MET A 946 -19.65 -24.98 -17.43
N ASP A 947 -20.09 -23.78 -17.82
CA ASP A 947 -21.48 -23.53 -18.24
C ASP A 947 -21.91 -24.34 -19.49
N ASP A 948 -20.97 -24.84 -20.30
CA ASP A 948 -21.24 -25.75 -21.42
C ASP A 948 -21.37 -27.23 -21.01
N GLY A 949 -21.21 -27.53 -19.72
CA GLY A 949 -21.27 -28.88 -19.16
C GLY A 949 -19.93 -29.61 -19.12
N THR A 950 -18.82 -29.01 -19.58
CA THR A 950 -17.50 -29.64 -19.51
C THR A 950 -17.06 -29.85 -18.05
N PRO A 951 -16.73 -31.08 -17.62
CA PRO A 951 -16.33 -31.34 -16.24
C PRO A 951 -14.86 -30.99 -16.00
N ILE A 952 -14.58 -30.36 -14.88
CA ILE A 952 -13.24 -30.26 -14.27
C ILE A 952 -13.24 -31.21 -13.07
N ARG A 953 -12.36 -32.22 -13.09
CA ARG A 953 -12.29 -33.25 -12.05
C ARG A 953 -10.93 -33.24 -11.39
N LEU A 954 -10.92 -33.39 -10.07
CA LEU A 954 -9.71 -33.53 -9.29
C LEU A 954 -9.86 -34.69 -8.32
N LYS A 955 -8.86 -35.58 -8.33
CA LYS A 955 -8.61 -36.56 -7.29
C LYS A 955 -7.23 -36.29 -6.70
N VAL A 956 -7.11 -36.24 -5.38
CA VAL A 956 -5.84 -36.03 -4.69
C VAL A 956 -5.55 -37.21 -3.79
N LEU A 957 -4.39 -37.83 -3.99
CA LEU A 957 -3.85 -38.85 -3.11
C LEU A 957 -2.72 -38.25 -2.28
N ILE A 958 -2.87 -38.25 -0.95
CA ILE A 958 -1.91 -37.66 -0.04
C ILE A 958 -1.08 -38.75 0.64
N ASN A 959 0.24 -38.60 0.66
CA ASN A 959 1.16 -39.42 1.43
C ASN A 959 1.47 -38.73 2.76
N GLU A 960 0.92 -39.25 3.86
CA GLU A 960 1.09 -38.69 5.21
C GLU A 960 2.53 -38.80 5.73
N GLU A 961 3.32 -39.81 5.32
CA GLU A 961 4.69 -39.97 5.83
C GLU A 961 5.65 -38.96 5.18
N GLU A 962 5.59 -38.86 3.85
CA GLU A 962 6.44 -37.95 3.08
C GLU A 962 5.96 -36.49 3.11
N GLY A 963 4.66 -36.26 3.36
CA GLY A 963 4.02 -34.96 3.13
C GLY A 963 3.96 -34.60 1.66
N SER A 964 3.81 -35.59 0.77
CA SER A 964 3.68 -35.40 -0.69
C SER A 964 2.24 -35.66 -1.13
N ALA A 965 1.85 -35.15 -2.30
CA ALA A 965 0.51 -35.39 -2.84
C ALA A 965 0.51 -35.49 -4.37
N VAL A 966 -0.34 -36.36 -4.92
CA VAL A 966 -0.58 -36.46 -6.37
C VAL A 966 -1.93 -35.84 -6.67
N PHE A 967 -1.93 -34.74 -7.43
CA PHE A 967 -3.11 -34.07 -7.96
C PHE A 967 -3.40 -34.64 -9.35
N ASP A 968 -4.38 -35.53 -9.41
CA ASP A 968 -4.80 -36.22 -10.62
C ASP A 968 -6.06 -35.58 -11.20
N PHE A 969 -5.92 -34.95 -12.36
CA PHE A 969 -7.01 -34.35 -13.12
C PHE A 969 -7.65 -35.31 -14.14
N SER A 970 -7.35 -36.61 -14.06
CA SER A 970 -7.97 -37.63 -14.90
C SER A 970 -9.50 -37.59 -14.82
N GLY A 971 -10.15 -37.73 -15.97
CA GLY A 971 -11.61 -37.59 -16.10
C GLY A 971 -12.11 -36.14 -16.28
N THR A 972 -11.21 -35.16 -16.27
CA THR A 972 -11.49 -33.82 -16.82
C THR A 972 -11.84 -33.91 -18.30
N GLY A 973 -12.76 -33.05 -18.76
CA GLY A 973 -13.29 -33.08 -20.13
C GLY A 973 -12.22 -32.84 -21.21
N PRO A 974 -12.50 -33.26 -22.46
CA PRO A 974 -11.61 -33.03 -23.59
C PRO A 974 -11.43 -31.53 -23.87
N GLU A 975 -10.43 -31.20 -24.68
CA GLU A 975 -10.29 -29.88 -25.30
C GLU A 975 -11.65 -29.43 -25.89
N VAL A 976 -12.03 -28.20 -25.59
CA VAL A 976 -13.27 -27.61 -26.11
C VAL A 976 -13.00 -26.91 -27.43
N PHE A 977 -13.94 -27.03 -28.37
CA PHE A 977 -13.93 -26.26 -29.60
C PHE A 977 -14.39 -24.81 -29.34
N GLY A 978 -13.52 -24.07 -28.67
CA GLY A 978 -13.75 -22.72 -28.17
C GLY A 978 -12.52 -22.26 -27.41
N ASN A 979 -12.70 -21.28 -26.51
CA ASN A 979 -11.59 -20.60 -25.86
C ASN A 979 -11.44 -20.85 -24.36
N CYS A 980 -12.28 -21.69 -23.76
CA CYS A 980 -12.17 -22.06 -22.34
C CYS A 980 -11.00 -23.01 -22.06
N ASN A 981 -10.17 -23.35 -23.05
CA ASN A 981 -9.03 -24.21 -22.83
C ASN A 981 -7.96 -23.50 -21.99
N ALA A 982 -7.60 -24.08 -20.85
CA ALA A 982 -6.54 -23.58 -19.99
C ALA A 982 -5.22 -24.30 -20.29
N PRO A 983 -4.15 -23.59 -20.63
CA PRO A 983 -2.82 -24.19 -20.73
C PRO A 983 -2.39 -24.83 -19.41
N ARG A 984 -1.52 -25.86 -19.47
CA ARG A 984 -0.94 -26.52 -18.28
C ARG A 984 -0.38 -25.51 -17.26
N ALA A 985 0.23 -24.44 -17.76
CA ALA A 985 0.82 -23.37 -16.97
C ALA A 985 -0.19 -22.66 -16.04
N ILE A 986 -1.45 -22.56 -16.46
CA ILE A 986 -2.54 -21.98 -15.68
C ILE A 986 -2.97 -22.93 -14.56
N THR A 987 -3.09 -24.22 -14.84
CA THR A 987 -3.41 -25.25 -13.84
C THR A 987 -2.37 -25.26 -12.72
N LEU A 988 -1.08 -25.16 -13.06
CA LEU A 988 0.01 -25.05 -12.08
C LEU A 988 -0.08 -23.74 -11.27
N SER A 989 -0.45 -22.63 -11.91
CA SER A 989 -0.63 -21.35 -11.22
C SER A 989 -1.76 -21.40 -10.20
N ALA A 990 -2.89 -22.03 -10.55
CA ALA A 990 -4.00 -22.26 -9.65
C ALA A 990 -3.62 -23.17 -8.48
N LEU A 991 -2.84 -24.24 -8.74
CA LEU A 991 -2.33 -25.14 -7.69
C LEU A 991 -1.43 -24.40 -6.69
N ILE A 992 -0.42 -23.66 -7.17
CA ILE A 992 0.46 -22.85 -6.33
C ILE A 992 -0.36 -21.88 -5.47
N TYR A 993 -1.32 -21.19 -6.09
CA TYR A 993 -2.21 -20.26 -5.39
C TYR A 993 -2.99 -20.96 -4.26
N CYS A 994 -3.64 -22.09 -4.55
CA CYS A 994 -4.41 -22.84 -3.56
C CYS A 994 -3.55 -23.36 -2.41
N LEU A 995 -2.38 -23.94 -2.71
CA LEU A 995 -1.44 -24.42 -1.69
C LEU A 995 -1.01 -23.26 -0.79
N ARG A 996 -0.68 -22.10 -1.37
CA ARG A 996 -0.28 -20.93 -0.59
C ARG A 996 -1.40 -20.42 0.33
N CYS A 997 -2.66 -20.50 -0.10
CA CYS A 997 -3.81 -20.14 0.74
C CYS A 997 -4.00 -21.13 1.91
N MET A 998 -3.62 -22.40 1.75
CA MET A 998 -3.82 -23.45 2.75
C MET A 998 -2.69 -23.59 3.78
N VAL A 999 -1.46 -23.17 3.46
CA VAL A 999 -0.27 -23.30 4.35
C VAL A 999 -0.43 -22.56 5.70
N GLY A 1000 -1.35 -21.59 5.81
CA GLY A 1000 -1.70 -20.95 7.09
C GLY A 1000 -0.58 -20.13 7.75
N GLN A 1001 0.56 -19.99 7.07
CA GLN A 1001 1.75 -19.26 7.50
C GLN A 1001 2.25 -18.37 6.37
N ASP A 1002 3.00 -17.32 6.74
CA ASP A 1002 3.59 -16.42 5.75
C ASP A 1002 4.88 -17.01 5.18
N ILE A 1003 4.76 -17.65 4.02
CA ILE A 1003 5.90 -18.16 3.25
C ILE A 1003 6.07 -17.39 1.93
N PRO A 1004 7.32 -17.12 1.49
CA PRO A 1004 7.58 -16.58 0.17
C PRO A 1004 7.04 -17.52 -0.91
N LEU A 1005 6.40 -16.97 -1.93
CA LEU A 1005 5.88 -17.77 -3.03
C LEU A 1005 6.98 -18.07 -4.04
N ASN A 1006 7.35 -19.35 -4.16
CA ASN A 1006 8.41 -19.81 -5.04
C ASN A 1006 8.16 -21.27 -5.47
N GLN A 1007 9.04 -21.81 -6.31
CA GLN A 1007 8.90 -23.16 -6.87
C GLN A 1007 8.86 -24.27 -5.80
N GLY A 1008 9.42 -24.04 -4.61
CA GLY A 1008 9.40 -25.00 -3.50
C GLY A 1008 8.00 -25.48 -3.13
N CYS A 1009 6.98 -24.64 -3.33
CA CYS A 1009 5.58 -25.04 -3.06
C CYS A 1009 5.08 -26.19 -3.95
N LEU A 1010 5.67 -26.38 -5.14
CA LEU A 1010 5.29 -27.47 -6.06
C LEU A 1010 6.19 -28.69 -5.96
N THR A 1011 7.38 -28.59 -5.35
CA THR A 1011 8.31 -29.72 -5.22
C THR A 1011 7.68 -30.98 -4.62
N PRO A 1012 6.84 -30.93 -3.56
CA PRO A 1012 6.23 -32.13 -2.99
C PRO A 1012 4.98 -32.62 -3.75
N ILE A 1013 4.65 -32.00 -4.90
CA ILE A 1013 3.37 -32.18 -5.60
C ILE A 1013 3.57 -32.85 -6.97
N GLY A 1014 3.04 -34.05 -7.13
CA GLY A 1014 2.85 -34.68 -8.43
C GLY A 1014 1.59 -34.14 -9.11
N VAL A 1015 1.67 -33.76 -10.39
CA VAL A 1015 0.51 -33.24 -11.13
C VAL A 1015 0.30 -34.07 -12.40
N LEU A 1016 -0.85 -34.71 -12.52
CA LEU A 1016 -1.26 -35.48 -13.69
C LEU A 1016 -2.40 -34.75 -14.39
N ILE A 1017 -2.16 -34.31 -15.63
CA ILE A 1017 -3.17 -33.66 -16.47
C ILE A 1017 -3.26 -34.47 -17.77
N PRO A 1018 -4.45 -34.93 -18.18
CA PRO A 1018 -4.60 -35.68 -19.44
C PRO A 1018 -4.27 -34.79 -20.64
N GLU A 1019 -3.42 -35.29 -21.55
CA GLU A 1019 -3.16 -34.61 -22.84
C GLU A 1019 -4.45 -34.51 -23.68
N GLY A 1020 -4.64 -33.37 -24.35
CA GLY A 1020 -5.83 -33.11 -25.15
C GLY A 1020 -7.09 -32.85 -24.31
N SER A 1021 -6.95 -32.63 -23.00
CA SER A 1021 -8.03 -32.14 -22.14
C SER A 1021 -8.16 -30.62 -22.19
N ILE A 1022 -9.25 -30.08 -21.65
CA ILE A 1022 -9.42 -28.62 -21.48
C ILE A 1022 -8.30 -27.99 -20.61
N LEU A 1023 -7.58 -28.75 -19.79
CA LEU A 1023 -6.47 -28.27 -18.95
C LEU A 1023 -5.07 -28.49 -19.54
N GLN A 1024 -4.99 -29.18 -20.67
CA GLN A 1024 -3.77 -29.36 -21.46
C GLN A 1024 -4.15 -29.51 -22.94
N PRO A 1025 -4.63 -28.41 -23.55
CA PRO A 1025 -5.10 -28.43 -24.93
C PRO A 1025 -3.94 -28.58 -25.91
N SER A 1026 -4.30 -28.87 -27.16
CA SER A 1026 -3.44 -28.84 -28.32
C SER A 1026 -2.86 -27.44 -28.56
N ARG A 1027 -1.72 -27.41 -29.27
CA ARG A 1027 -0.91 -26.20 -29.47
C ARG A 1027 -1.66 -25.02 -30.10
N ASN A 1028 -2.64 -25.28 -30.96
CA ASN A 1028 -3.33 -24.23 -31.73
C ASN A 1028 -4.69 -23.84 -31.14
N ALA A 1029 -5.14 -24.49 -30.07
CA ALA A 1029 -6.42 -24.21 -29.44
C ALA A 1029 -6.49 -22.77 -28.91
N ALA A 1030 -7.66 -22.16 -29.00
CA ALA A 1030 -7.94 -20.89 -28.34
C ALA A 1030 -7.93 -21.05 -26.81
N VAL A 1031 -7.36 -20.09 -26.09
CA VAL A 1031 -7.10 -20.19 -24.64
C VAL A 1031 -7.54 -18.98 -23.81
N VAL A 1032 -8.03 -17.91 -24.44
CA VAL A 1032 -8.30 -16.65 -23.73
C VAL A 1032 -9.31 -16.81 -22.57
N GLY A 1033 -10.30 -17.67 -22.74
CA GLY A 1033 -11.27 -18.05 -21.70
C GLY A 1033 -10.69 -18.96 -20.62
N GLY A 1034 -9.67 -19.77 -20.95
CA GLY A 1034 -9.00 -20.65 -19.98
C GLY A 1034 -8.34 -19.87 -18.85
N ASN A 1035 -7.73 -18.74 -19.19
CA ASN A 1035 -7.09 -17.85 -18.22
C ASN A 1035 -8.08 -17.20 -17.24
N VAL A 1036 -9.23 -16.76 -17.73
CA VAL A 1036 -10.14 -15.92 -16.95
C VAL A 1036 -11.36 -16.65 -16.38
N LEU A 1037 -11.66 -17.86 -16.87
CA LEU A 1037 -12.83 -18.64 -16.48
C LEU A 1037 -12.42 -20.01 -15.93
N THR A 1038 -11.72 -20.82 -16.72
CA THR A 1038 -11.38 -22.20 -16.32
C THR A 1038 -10.40 -22.23 -15.14
N SER A 1039 -9.48 -21.27 -15.07
CA SER A 1039 -8.59 -21.10 -13.91
C SER A 1039 -9.34 -20.96 -12.58
N GLN A 1040 -10.46 -20.21 -12.58
CA GLN A 1040 -11.34 -20.06 -11.42
C GLN A 1040 -11.97 -21.40 -11.03
N ARG A 1041 -12.38 -22.19 -12.05
CA ARG A 1041 -12.96 -23.51 -11.83
C ARG A 1041 -11.95 -24.52 -11.25
N VAL A 1042 -10.69 -24.44 -11.68
CA VAL A 1042 -9.60 -25.25 -11.10
C VAL A 1042 -9.42 -24.93 -9.61
N VAL A 1043 -9.45 -23.65 -9.23
CA VAL A 1043 -9.41 -23.25 -7.81
C VAL A 1043 -10.62 -23.79 -7.04
N ASP A 1044 -11.82 -23.66 -7.60
CA ASP A 1044 -13.06 -24.14 -7.00
C ASP A 1044 -13.00 -25.65 -6.71
N VAL A 1045 -12.52 -26.48 -7.64
CA VAL A 1045 -12.40 -27.94 -7.39
C VAL A 1045 -11.34 -28.27 -6.34
N ILE A 1046 -10.20 -27.55 -6.32
CA ILE A 1046 -9.17 -27.77 -5.29
C ILE A 1046 -9.74 -27.41 -3.91
N PHE A 1047 -10.29 -26.22 -3.73
CA PHE A 1047 -10.83 -25.81 -2.43
C PHE A 1047 -12.05 -26.63 -2.00
N LYS A 1048 -12.86 -27.11 -2.93
CA LYS A 1048 -13.95 -28.05 -2.63
C LYS A 1048 -13.43 -29.40 -2.14
N ALA A 1049 -12.39 -29.96 -2.77
CA ALA A 1049 -11.80 -31.25 -2.38
C ALA A 1049 -11.17 -31.19 -0.99
N PHE A 1050 -10.47 -30.09 -0.68
CA PHE A 1050 -9.89 -29.84 0.65
C PHE A 1050 -10.86 -29.22 1.66
N GLU A 1051 -12.13 -29.01 1.27
CA GLU A 1051 -13.20 -28.44 2.11
C GLU A 1051 -12.83 -27.09 2.77
N VAL A 1052 -12.09 -26.23 2.05
CA VAL A 1052 -11.48 -25.01 2.59
C VAL A 1052 -12.51 -23.88 2.77
N CYS A 1053 -13.28 -23.57 1.72
CA CYS A 1053 -14.31 -22.55 1.72
C CYS A 1053 -15.38 -22.80 0.63
N ALA A 1054 -16.52 -22.12 0.73
CA ALA A 1054 -17.52 -22.09 -0.33
C ALA A 1054 -16.97 -21.39 -1.59
N ALA A 1055 -17.55 -21.66 -2.76
CA ALA A 1055 -17.10 -21.03 -4.01
C ALA A 1055 -17.34 -19.52 -3.98
N SER A 1056 -16.37 -18.77 -4.50
CA SER A 1056 -16.58 -17.38 -4.89
C SER A 1056 -17.33 -17.31 -6.24
N GLN A 1057 -17.44 -16.12 -6.80
CA GLN A 1057 -18.10 -15.85 -8.09
C GLN A 1057 -17.66 -16.73 -9.28
N GLY A 1058 -16.53 -17.44 -9.20
CA GLY A 1058 -16.07 -18.42 -10.20
C GLY A 1058 -15.84 -17.85 -11.61
N CYS A 1059 -15.63 -16.54 -11.73
CA CYS A 1059 -15.57 -15.81 -13.00
C CYS A 1059 -14.86 -14.46 -12.80
N MET A 1060 -14.09 -13.99 -13.79
CA MET A 1060 -13.52 -12.63 -13.79
C MET A 1060 -14.43 -11.56 -14.43
N ASN A 1061 -15.58 -11.98 -14.98
CA ASN A 1061 -16.60 -11.19 -15.67
C ASN A 1061 -16.00 -10.17 -16.67
N ASN A 1062 -15.37 -10.67 -17.73
CA ASN A 1062 -14.71 -9.82 -18.71
C ASN A 1062 -15.76 -9.13 -19.59
N VAL A 1063 -15.63 -7.81 -19.70
CA VAL A 1063 -16.41 -6.96 -20.58
C VAL A 1063 -15.44 -6.21 -21.48
N THR A 1064 -15.58 -6.40 -22.79
CA THR A 1064 -14.83 -5.64 -23.79
C THR A 1064 -15.81 -4.92 -24.70
N PHE A 1065 -15.44 -3.72 -25.13
CA PHE A 1065 -16.14 -3.09 -26.23
C PHE A 1065 -15.19 -2.21 -27.04
N GLY A 1066 -15.50 -2.03 -28.31
CA GLY A 1066 -14.68 -1.20 -29.16
C GLY A 1066 -15.14 -1.11 -30.60
N ASN A 1067 -14.43 -0.30 -31.36
CA ASN A 1067 -14.57 -0.13 -32.80
C ASN A 1067 -13.17 0.09 -33.42
N GLU A 1068 -13.09 0.63 -34.64
CA GLU A 1068 -11.82 0.87 -35.33
C GLU A 1068 -10.89 1.87 -34.60
N ARG A 1069 -11.43 2.70 -33.69
CA ARG A 1069 -10.71 3.80 -33.04
C ARG A 1069 -10.49 3.60 -31.55
N VAL A 1070 -11.33 2.79 -30.90
CA VAL A 1070 -11.36 2.65 -29.44
C VAL A 1070 -11.45 1.18 -29.08
N GLY A 1071 -10.62 0.74 -28.13
CA GLY A 1071 -10.73 -0.57 -27.49
C GLY A 1071 -10.77 -0.41 -25.96
N TYR A 1072 -11.73 -1.07 -25.33
CA TYR A 1072 -11.87 -1.13 -23.88
C TYR A 1072 -11.92 -2.58 -23.42
N TYR A 1073 -11.22 -2.85 -22.33
CA TYR A 1073 -11.21 -4.12 -21.63
C TYR A 1073 -11.36 -3.87 -20.13
N GLU A 1074 -12.23 -4.64 -19.49
CA GLU A 1074 -12.40 -4.61 -18.04
C GLU A 1074 -12.77 -6.00 -17.49
N THR A 1075 -12.25 -6.32 -16.31
CA THR A 1075 -12.70 -7.41 -15.43
C THR A 1075 -13.54 -6.81 -14.33
N VAL A 1076 -14.64 -7.46 -13.97
CA VAL A 1076 -15.59 -6.93 -12.99
C VAL A 1076 -15.73 -7.91 -11.81
N ALA A 1077 -15.61 -7.37 -10.61
CA ALA A 1077 -15.71 -8.13 -9.37
C ALA A 1077 -17.11 -8.72 -9.09
N GLY A 1078 -17.19 -9.57 -8.07
CA GLY A 1078 -18.44 -10.25 -7.67
C GLY A 1078 -18.39 -10.67 -6.22
N GLY A 1079 -19.17 -11.70 -5.86
CA GLY A 1079 -19.23 -12.20 -4.48
C GLY A 1079 -18.11 -13.18 -4.15
N ALA A 1080 -17.43 -12.99 -3.01
CA ALA A 1080 -16.52 -13.97 -2.45
C ALA A 1080 -17.27 -15.06 -1.66
N GLY A 1081 -16.74 -16.28 -1.63
CA GLY A 1081 -17.32 -17.39 -0.87
C GLY A 1081 -17.13 -17.22 0.65
N ALA A 1082 -18.08 -17.73 1.43
CA ALA A 1082 -17.96 -17.80 2.89
C ALA A 1082 -17.07 -18.98 3.34
N GLY A 1083 -16.53 -18.92 4.55
CA GLY A 1083 -15.70 -19.99 5.11
C GLY A 1083 -15.92 -20.22 6.60
N PRO A 1084 -15.12 -21.10 7.23
CA PRO A 1084 -15.25 -21.46 8.64
C PRO A 1084 -14.93 -20.29 9.59
N GLY A 1085 -15.94 -19.47 9.87
CA GLY A 1085 -15.83 -18.35 10.82
C GLY A 1085 -16.10 -16.97 10.22
N TRP A 1086 -16.29 -16.84 8.90
CA TRP A 1086 -16.39 -15.54 8.23
C TRP A 1086 -17.40 -15.50 7.08
N HIS A 1087 -17.99 -14.32 6.88
CA HIS A 1087 -18.83 -14.00 5.73
C HIS A 1087 -18.00 -13.73 4.47
N GLY A 1088 -18.56 -14.04 3.31
CA GLY A 1088 -17.98 -13.65 2.04
C GLY A 1088 -18.10 -12.14 1.80
N ARG A 1089 -17.04 -11.51 1.28
CA ARG A 1089 -17.03 -10.10 0.89
C ARG A 1089 -17.74 -9.90 -0.46
N GLY A 1090 -18.66 -8.93 -0.55
CA GLY A 1090 -19.30 -8.57 -1.83
C GLY A 1090 -18.45 -7.62 -2.67
N GLY A 1091 -18.67 -7.58 -3.99
CA GLY A 1091 -18.04 -6.59 -4.88
C GLY A 1091 -16.51 -6.55 -4.87
N VAL A 1092 -15.85 -7.70 -4.69
CA VAL A 1092 -14.38 -7.81 -4.67
C VAL A 1092 -13.88 -8.88 -5.62
N HIS A 1093 -12.65 -8.74 -6.12
CA HIS A 1093 -11.99 -9.82 -6.84
C HIS A 1093 -11.57 -10.95 -5.92
N SER A 1094 -11.72 -12.18 -6.43
CA SER A 1094 -11.34 -13.41 -5.73
C SER A 1094 -10.44 -14.27 -6.61
N HIS A 1095 -9.58 -15.04 -5.94
CA HIS A 1095 -8.74 -16.07 -6.54
C HIS A 1095 -7.86 -15.57 -7.69
N MET A 1096 -8.09 -16.02 -8.93
CA MET A 1096 -7.10 -15.90 -10.02
C MET A 1096 -6.92 -14.48 -10.61
N THR A 1097 -7.60 -13.46 -10.07
CA THR A 1097 -7.47 -12.05 -10.51
C THR A 1097 -7.41 -11.09 -9.33
N ASN A 1098 -6.83 -9.90 -9.53
CA ASN A 1098 -6.86 -8.80 -8.55
C ASN A 1098 -6.68 -7.40 -9.17
N THR A 1099 -7.13 -7.21 -10.40
CA THR A 1099 -7.01 -5.94 -11.14
C THR A 1099 -7.88 -4.83 -10.55
N ARG A 1100 -7.48 -3.56 -10.67
CA ARG A 1100 -8.35 -2.43 -10.30
C ARG A 1100 -9.38 -2.13 -11.40
N ILE A 1101 -10.50 -1.53 -11.01
CA ILE A 1101 -11.55 -1.08 -11.94
C ILE A 1101 -11.26 0.33 -12.48
N THR A 1102 -11.75 0.65 -13.68
CA THR A 1102 -11.67 2.01 -14.23
C THR A 1102 -12.61 2.94 -13.44
N ASP A 1103 -12.13 4.09 -12.97
CA ASP A 1103 -12.97 5.06 -12.27
C ASP A 1103 -14.14 5.53 -13.16
N PRO A 1104 -15.38 5.61 -12.63
CA PRO A 1104 -16.56 6.03 -13.39
C PRO A 1104 -16.39 7.30 -14.24
N GLU A 1105 -15.70 8.32 -13.73
CA GLU A 1105 -15.55 9.58 -14.45
C GLU A 1105 -14.53 9.46 -15.59
N ILE A 1106 -13.47 8.68 -15.36
CA ILE A 1106 -12.47 8.37 -16.39
C ILE A 1106 -13.09 7.51 -17.49
N LEU A 1107 -13.96 6.56 -17.12
CA LEU A 1107 -14.70 5.73 -18.07
C LEU A 1107 -15.54 6.59 -19.02
N GLU A 1108 -16.34 7.52 -18.49
CA GLU A 1108 -17.18 8.40 -19.32
C GLU A 1108 -16.40 9.44 -20.12
N LYS A 1109 -15.25 9.88 -19.59
CA LYS A 1109 -14.35 10.83 -20.27
C LYS A 1109 -13.67 10.18 -21.47
N ARG A 1110 -13.14 8.96 -21.31
CA ARG A 1110 -12.33 8.28 -22.34
C ARG A 1110 -13.16 7.46 -23.32
N TYR A 1111 -14.24 6.82 -22.88
CA TYR A 1111 -14.98 5.83 -23.68
C TYR A 1111 -16.41 6.28 -24.05
N PRO A 1112 -17.00 5.80 -25.16
CA PRO A 1112 -18.29 6.26 -25.66
C PRO A 1112 -19.46 5.65 -24.89
N VAL A 1113 -19.42 5.71 -23.55
CA VAL A 1113 -20.42 5.15 -22.65
C VAL A 1113 -20.81 6.15 -21.55
N VAL A 1114 -21.98 5.95 -20.95
CA VAL A 1114 -22.40 6.56 -19.68
C VAL A 1114 -22.61 5.42 -18.69
N LEU A 1115 -21.96 5.46 -17.53
CA LEU A 1115 -22.22 4.50 -16.47
C LEU A 1115 -23.47 4.96 -15.73
N GLN A 1116 -24.55 4.19 -15.83
CA GLN A 1116 -25.84 4.52 -15.19
C GLN A 1116 -25.91 4.01 -13.76
N ARG A 1117 -25.29 2.86 -13.50
CA ARG A 1117 -25.32 2.20 -12.20
C ARG A 1117 -24.04 1.41 -11.96
N PHE A 1118 -23.54 1.49 -10.73
CA PHE A 1118 -22.55 0.56 -10.19
C PHE A 1118 -22.80 0.35 -8.70
N SER A 1119 -23.43 -0.78 -8.36
CA SER A 1119 -23.85 -1.12 -6.99
C SER A 1119 -23.64 -2.59 -6.69
N LEU A 1120 -23.75 -2.99 -5.42
CA LEU A 1120 -23.89 -4.41 -5.10
C LEU A 1120 -25.21 -4.95 -5.67
N ARG A 1121 -25.25 -6.27 -5.89
CA ARG A 1121 -26.43 -7.05 -6.28
C ARG A 1121 -27.04 -7.65 -5.01
N PRO A 1122 -28.06 -7.02 -4.41
CA PRO A 1122 -28.51 -7.40 -3.08
C PRO A 1122 -28.99 -8.84 -3.02
N ALA A 1123 -28.65 -9.54 -1.93
CA ALA A 1123 -29.11 -10.90 -1.65
C ALA A 1123 -28.74 -11.92 -2.75
N SER A 1124 -27.60 -11.70 -3.40
CA SER A 1124 -27.06 -12.63 -4.38
C SER A 1124 -26.12 -13.67 -3.75
N GLY A 1125 -25.53 -13.38 -2.60
CA GLY A 1125 -24.73 -14.32 -1.82
C GLY A 1125 -25.58 -15.43 -1.19
N GLY A 1126 -25.06 -16.66 -1.22
CA GLY A 1126 -25.70 -17.85 -0.67
C GLY A 1126 -25.86 -17.76 0.84
N ARG A 1127 -26.98 -18.26 1.36
CA ARG A 1127 -27.27 -18.25 2.80
C ARG A 1127 -26.52 -19.37 3.52
N GLY A 1128 -26.27 -19.17 4.80
CA GLY A 1128 -25.61 -20.14 5.68
C GLY A 1128 -25.44 -19.52 7.05
N CYS A 1129 -24.83 -20.26 7.98
CA CYS A 1129 -24.36 -19.67 9.24
C CYS A 1129 -23.45 -18.46 8.93
N PHE A 1130 -22.61 -18.60 7.91
CA PHE A 1130 -21.93 -17.49 7.25
C PHE A 1130 -22.43 -17.33 5.82
N ARG A 1131 -22.99 -16.15 5.52
CA ARG A 1131 -23.44 -15.77 4.17
C ARG A 1131 -22.27 -15.54 3.21
N GLY A 1132 -22.44 -15.94 1.96
CA GLY A 1132 -21.56 -15.56 0.85
C GLY A 1132 -21.71 -14.08 0.50
N GLY A 1133 -20.71 -13.53 -0.20
CA GLY A 1133 -20.70 -12.13 -0.62
C GLY A 1133 -21.65 -11.86 -1.77
N ASP A 1134 -22.19 -10.65 -1.84
CA ASP A 1134 -23.03 -10.21 -2.95
C ASP A 1134 -22.19 -9.86 -4.19
N GLY A 1135 -22.69 -10.24 -5.38
CA GLY A 1135 -22.18 -9.78 -6.67
C GLY A 1135 -22.43 -8.28 -6.89
N VAL A 1136 -22.23 -7.80 -8.11
CA VAL A 1136 -22.46 -6.38 -8.49
C VAL A 1136 -23.42 -6.25 -9.67
N ILE A 1137 -24.01 -5.06 -9.79
CA ILE A 1137 -24.78 -4.61 -10.95
C ILE A 1137 -24.03 -3.45 -11.58
N ARG A 1138 -23.73 -3.55 -12.88
CA ARG A 1138 -23.05 -2.50 -13.66
C ARG A 1138 -23.82 -2.23 -14.95
N GLU A 1139 -24.22 -0.98 -15.19
CA GLU A 1139 -25.07 -0.59 -16.33
C GLU A 1139 -24.37 0.44 -17.22
N LEU A 1140 -24.06 0.07 -18.45
CA LEU A 1140 -23.34 0.88 -19.44
C LEU A 1140 -24.28 1.28 -20.59
N LEU A 1141 -24.61 2.56 -20.68
CA LEU A 1141 -25.37 3.13 -21.80
C LEU A 1141 -24.41 3.54 -22.92
N PHE A 1142 -24.58 3.01 -24.13
CA PHE A 1142 -23.70 3.29 -25.26
C PHE A 1142 -24.11 4.56 -25.99
N ARG A 1143 -23.12 5.41 -26.32
CA ARG A 1143 -23.30 6.68 -27.02
C ARG A 1143 -23.05 6.58 -28.52
N GLU A 1144 -22.35 5.53 -28.95
CA GLU A 1144 -21.92 5.28 -30.33
C GLU A 1144 -22.12 3.80 -30.65
N GLU A 1145 -22.13 3.46 -31.94
CA GLU A 1145 -22.07 2.06 -32.36
C GLU A 1145 -20.69 1.47 -32.05
N VAL A 1146 -20.69 0.37 -31.28
CA VAL A 1146 -19.49 -0.39 -30.92
C VAL A 1146 -19.82 -1.88 -30.92
N ILE A 1147 -18.79 -2.71 -31.01
CA ILE A 1147 -18.92 -4.14 -30.77
C ILE A 1147 -18.75 -4.37 -29.28
N LEU A 1148 -19.78 -4.87 -28.61
CA LEU A 1148 -19.73 -5.36 -27.23
C LEU A 1148 -19.44 -6.85 -27.24
N SER A 1149 -18.44 -7.24 -26.47
CA SER A 1149 -18.05 -8.63 -26.25
C SER A 1149 -18.06 -8.92 -24.75
N VAL A 1150 -18.67 -10.04 -24.37
CA VAL A 1150 -18.72 -10.51 -22.97
C VAL A 1150 -18.17 -11.93 -22.91
N LEU A 1151 -17.27 -12.15 -21.96
CA LEU A 1151 -16.64 -13.45 -21.71
C LEU A 1151 -16.76 -13.77 -20.22
N THR A 1152 -17.82 -14.52 -19.89
CA THR A 1152 -18.27 -14.79 -18.51
C THR A 1152 -18.64 -16.27 -18.30
N GLU A 1153 -18.81 -16.67 -17.03
CA GLU A 1153 -19.20 -18.00 -16.53
C GLU A 1153 -20.18 -17.89 -15.34
N ARG A 1154 -20.66 -19.03 -14.82
CA ARG A 1154 -21.64 -19.11 -13.73
C ARG A 1154 -22.98 -18.45 -14.10
N ARG A 1155 -23.39 -18.63 -15.36
CA ARG A 1155 -24.70 -18.23 -15.90
C ARG A 1155 -25.65 -19.44 -16.00
N ALA A 1156 -25.10 -20.63 -16.25
CA ALA A 1156 -25.84 -21.90 -16.21
C ALA A 1156 -25.59 -22.65 -14.89
N THR A 1157 -24.43 -22.47 -14.28
CA THR A 1157 -24.06 -23.07 -12.99
C THR A 1157 -24.04 -22.03 -11.86
N GLN A 1158 -24.29 -22.46 -10.62
CA GLN A 1158 -24.24 -21.61 -9.42
C GLN A 1158 -22.95 -21.85 -8.63
N PRO A 1159 -22.35 -20.81 -8.02
CA PRO A 1159 -21.28 -20.99 -7.03
C PRO A 1159 -21.74 -21.84 -5.86
N TYR A 1160 -21.08 -22.96 -5.59
CA TYR A 1160 -21.50 -23.91 -4.55
C TYR A 1160 -21.36 -23.33 -3.14
N GLY A 1161 -22.29 -23.67 -2.24
CA GLY A 1161 -22.13 -23.52 -0.79
C GLY A 1161 -21.42 -24.74 -0.19
N LEU A 1162 -20.94 -24.61 1.05
CA LEU A 1162 -20.17 -25.66 1.73
C LEU A 1162 -20.71 -25.95 3.15
N LYS A 1163 -20.56 -27.19 3.62
CA LYS A 1163 -21.00 -27.64 4.97
C LYS A 1163 -22.45 -27.26 5.33
N GLY A 1164 -23.37 -27.33 4.36
CA GLY A 1164 -24.78 -27.00 4.56
C GLY A 1164 -25.16 -25.55 4.26
N GLY A 1165 -24.23 -24.71 3.81
CA GLY A 1165 -24.54 -23.42 3.21
C GLY A 1165 -25.12 -23.57 1.78
N GLU A 1166 -25.99 -22.65 1.41
CA GLU A 1166 -26.66 -22.59 0.12
C GLU A 1166 -25.74 -22.01 -0.98
N PRO A 1167 -25.97 -22.37 -2.25
CA PRO A 1167 -25.28 -21.77 -3.39
C PRO A 1167 -25.50 -20.25 -3.52
N GLY A 1168 -24.52 -19.56 -4.10
CA GLY A 1168 -24.67 -18.18 -4.56
C GLY A 1168 -25.54 -18.11 -5.82
N SER A 1169 -26.15 -16.96 -6.06
CA SER A 1169 -26.89 -16.71 -7.29
C SER A 1169 -25.99 -16.70 -8.52
N SER A 1170 -26.49 -17.23 -9.64
CA SER A 1170 -25.87 -17.08 -10.96
C SER A 1170 -25.83 -15.62 -11.41
N GLY A 1171 -24.85 -15.29 -12.25
CA GLY A 1171 -24.80 -14.00 -12.92
C GLY A 1171 -25.80 -13.92 -14.09
N LEU A 1172 -25.93 -12.73 -14.67
CA LEU A 1172 -26.80 -12.47 -15.82
C LEU A 1172 -26.24 -11.33 -16.68
N ASN A 1173 -26.29 -11.47 -17.99
CA ASN A 1173 -25.86 -10.45 -18.95
C ASN A 1173 -27.07 -10.01 -19.78
N LEU A 1174 -27.51 -8.76 -19.63
CA LEU A 1174 -28.68 -8.24 -20.33
C LEU A 1174 -28.31 -7.07 -21.24
N LEU A 1175 -28.93 -7.00 -22.42
CA LEU A 1175 -28.96 -5.81 -23.25
C LEU A 1175 -30.37 -5.24 -23.24
N VAL A 1176 -30.54 -4.04 -22.73
CA VAL A 1176 -31.77 -3.26 -22.88
C VAL A 1176 -31.60 -2.40 -24.13
N CYS A 1177 -32.28 -2.76 -25.20
CA CYS A 1177 -32.25 -2.03 -26.45
C CYS A 1177 -32.95 -0.67 -26.32
N ALA A 1178 -32.57 0.29 -27.17
CA ALA A 1178 -33.17 1.63 -27.19
C ALA A 1178 -34.69 1.64 -27.44
N ASP A 1179 -35.25 0.57 -28.03
CA ASP A 1179 -36.69 0.37 -28.26
C ASP A 1179 -37.43 -0.19 -27.01
N GLY A 1180 -36.72 -0.45 -25.92
CA GLY A 1180 -37.23 -1.01 -24.67
C GLY A 1180 -37.21 -2.53 -24.59
N ARG A 1181 -36.77 -3.25 -25.63
CA ARG A 1181 -36.64 -4.71 -25.61
C ARG A 1181 -35.43 -5.14 -24.78
N THR A 1182 -35.62 -6.10 -23.88
CA THR A 1182 -34.53 -6.68 -23.07
C THR A 1182 -34.14 -8.05 -23.61
N LEU A 1183 -32.84 -8.24 -23.88
CA LEU A 1183 -32.26 -9.47 -24.40
C LEU A 1183 -31.31 -10.07 -23.37
N ASN A 1184 -31.40 -11.39 -23.15
CA ASN A 1184 -30.36 -12.13 -22.43
C ASN A 1184 -29.25 -12.51 -23.41
N LEU A 1185 -28.04 -12.04 -23.14
CA LEU A 1185 -26.87 -12.22 -23.99
C LEU A 1185 -26.15 -13.57 -23.77
N GLY A 1186 -26.54 -14.33 -22.74
CA GLY A 1186 -25.84 -15.55 -22.36
C GLY A 1186 -24.45 -15.29 -21.76
N ALA A 1187 -23.67 -16.34 -21.57
CA ALA A 1187 -22.37 -16.26 -20.90
C ALA A 1187 -21.25 -15.67 -21.79
N LYS A 1188 -21.30 -15.96 -23.10
CA LYS A 1188 -20.28 -15.59 -24.07
C LYS A 1188 -20.97 -15.09 -25.33
N THR A 1189 -20.76 -13.83 -25.69
CA THR A 1189 -21.34 -13.26 -26.91
C THR A 1189 -20.53 -12.08 -27.43
N SER A 1190 -20.64 -11.82 -28.73
CA SER A 1190 -20.18 -10.60 -29.37
C SER A 1190 -21.30 -10.03 -30.25
N ILE A 1191 -21.69 -8.78 -30.02
CA ILE A 1191 -22.80 -8.14 -30.72
C ILE A 1191 -22.47 -6.68 -31.05
N SER A 1192 -23.01 -6.16 -32.15
CA SER A 1192 -23.05 -4.70 -32.36
C SER A 1192 -24.15 -4.11 -31.47
N VAL A 1193 -23.78 -3.12 -30.66
CA VAL A 1193 -24.70 -2.32 -29.84
C VAL A 1193 -24.83 -0.93 -30.44
N LYS A 1194 -26.05 -0.39 -30.41
CA LYS A 1194 -26.38 0.89 -31.02
C LYS A 1194 -26.40 2.01 -29.96
N PRO A 1195 -26.28 3.28 -30.39
CA PRO A 1195 -26.51 4.41 -29.50
C PRO A 1195 -27.89 4.29 -28.81
N GLY A 1196 -27.89 4.39 -27.49
CA GLY A 1196 -29.11 4.27 -26.66
C GLY A 1196 -29.36 2.86 -26.12
N ASP A 1197 -28.64 1.85 -26.60
CA ASP A 1197 -28.65 0.53 -25.97
C ASP A 1197 -27.88 0.58 -24.64
N MET A 1198 -28.33 -0.21 -23.67
CA MET A 1198 -27.72 -0.31 -22.34
C MET A 1198 -27.36 -1.77 -22.03
N PHE A 1199 -26.08 -2.01 -21.74
CA PHE A 1199 -25.63 -3.30 -21.23
C PHE A 1199 -25.69 -3.32 -19.71
N GLN A 1200 -26.43 -4.29 -19.15
CA GLN A 1200 -26.53 -4.54 -17.72
C GLN A 1200 -25.84 -5.87 -17.39
N LEU A 1201 -24.72 -5.77 -16.67
CA LEU A 1201 -24.00 -6.90 -16.10
C LEU A 1201 -24.47 -7.13 -14.66
N GLN A 1202 -24.91 -8.34 -14.36
CA GLN A 1202 -25.09 -8.84 -13.00
C GLN A 1202 -24.07 -9.94 -12.73
N THR A 1203 -23.13 -9.71 -11.82
CA THR A 1203 -22.11 -10.71 -11.51
C THR A 1203 -22.61 -11.74 -10.47
N PRO A 1204 -22.04 -12.96 -10.44
CA PRO A 1204 -22.46 -13.99 -9.49
C PRO A 1204 -22.18 -13.60 -8.03
N GLY A 1205 -22.99 -14.11 -7.11
CA GLY A 1205 -22.70 -14.06 -5.67
C GLY A 1205 -21.75 -15.18 -5.23
N GLY A 1206 -21.26 -15.15 -4.00
CA GLY A 1206 -20.50 -16.25 -3.40
C GLY A 1206 -21.41 -17.26 -2.70
N GLY A 1207 -20.97 -18.51 -2.53
CA GLY A 1207 -21.67 -19.53 -1.77
C GLY A 1207 -21.62 -19.29 -0.25
N GLY A 1208 -22.64 -19.76 0.46
CA GLY A 1208 -22.71 -19.74 1.92
C GLY A 1208 -21.97 -20.90 2.59
N TYR A 1209 -21.73 -20.79 3.90
CA TYR A 1209 -21.08 -21.82 4.71
C TYR A 1209 -21.88 -22.15 5.98
N GLY A 1210 -22.06 -23.44 6.28
CA GLY A 1210 -22.74 -23.92 7.49
C GLY A 1210 -24.27 -23.83 7.43
N SER A 1211 -24.99 -24.72 8.14
CA SER A 1211 -26.46 -24.67 8.25
C SER A 1211 -26.93 -23.71 9.36
N CYS A 1212 -28.04 -23.00 9.14
CA CYS A 1212 -28.61 -22.06 10.13
C CYS A 1212 -29.17 -22.75 11.40
N GLU A 1213 -29.51 -24.04 11.32
CA GLU A 1213 -30.13 -24.81 12.41
C GLU A 1213 -29.15 -25.20 13.53
N GLN A 1214 -27.83 -25.02 13.34
CA GLN A 1214 -26.81 -25.28 14.37
C GLN A 1214 -26.66 -24.15 15.41
N LEU A 1215 -27.50 -23.11 15.36
CA LEU A 1215 -27.58 -22.11 16.42
C LEU A 1215 -28.45 -22.61 17.59
N THR A 1216 -27.95 -23.59 18.35
CA THR A 1216 -28.40 -23.76 19.73
C THR A 1216 -28.07 -22.44 20.46
N PRO A 1217 -29.03 -21.79 21.16
CA PRO A 1217 -28.70 -20.65 22.00
C PRO A 1217 -27.59 -21.11 22.95
N PRO A 1218 -26.51 -20.34 23.16
CA PRO A 1218 -25.53 -20.74 24.14
C PRO A 1218 -26.24 -20.85 25.49
N GLY A 1219 -26.39 -22.09 26.00
CA GLY A 1219 -26.69 -22.32 27.40
C GLY A 1219 -25.66 -21.58 28.25
N PRO A 1220 -25.94 -21.27 29.54
CA PRO A 1220 -25.11 -20.40 30.37
C PRO A 1220 -23.76 -21.05 30.70
N LEU A 1221 -22.88 -21.10 29.71
CA LEU A 1221 -21.45 -21.23 29.88
C LEU A 1221 -20.97 -19.86 30.30
N SER A 1222 -20.77 -19.73 31.62
CA SER A 1222 -19.86 -18.82 32.29
C SER A 1222 -19.28 -17.73 31.37
N LYS A 1223 -19.75 -16.49 31.55
CA LYS A 1223 -19.12 -15.24 31.08
C LYS A 1223 -17.72 -15.04 31.72
N LYS A 1224 -16.83 -16.02 31.61
CA LYS A 1224 -15.39 -15.88 31.87
C LYS A 1224 -14.69 -15.83 30.52
N LYS A 1225 -14.30 -14.60 30.15
CA LYS A 1225 -13.19 -14.25 29.24
C LYS A 1225 -12.87 -15.29 28.14
N LYS A 1226 -13.63 -15.26 27.04
CA LYS A 1226 -13.09 -15.51 25.69
C LYS A 1226 -13.16 -14.22 24.86
N LYS A 1227 -12.65 -13.16 25.47
CA LYS A 1227 -12.11 -11.97 24.80
C LYS A 1227 -10.61 -12.23 24.55
N ALA A 1228 -10.31 -13.44 24.04
CA ALA A 1228 -8.99 -13.83 23.58
C ALA A 1228 -9.08 -13.75 22.06
N GLU A 1229 -8.62 -12.61 21.56
CA GLU A 1229 -8.12 -12.32 20.22
C GLU A 1229 -7.95 -13.58 19.34
N SER A 1230 -8.94 -13.89 18.54
CA SER A 1230 -8.76 -14.65 17.29
C SER A 1230 -9.24 -13.85 16.09
N THR A 1231 -9.22 -12.53 16.20
CA THR A 1231 -8.92 -11.68 15.05
C THR A 1231 -7.57 -12.13 14.53
N PHE A 1232 -7.52 -12.59 13.28
CA PHE A 1232 -6.27 -12.77 12.58
C PHE A 1232 -5.50 -11.45 12.65
N ALA A 1233 -4.52 -11.37 13.55
CA ALA A 1233 -3.61 -10.24 13.65
C ALA A 1233 -2.67 -10.31 12.45
N GLU A 1234 -2.60 -9.21 11.70
CA GLU A 1234 -1.84 -9.07 10.46
C GLU A 1234 -0.35 -9.33 10.71
N ARG A 1235 0.34 -10.08 9.83
CA ARG A 1235 1.70 -10.59 10.07
C ARG A 1235 2.57 -10.54 8.81
N GLY A 1236 3.87 -10.29 8.97
CA GLY A 1236 4.90 -10.54 7.95
C GLY A 1236 4.82 -9.71 6.66
N SER A 1237 5.34 -10.27 5.56
CA SER A 1237 5.31 -9.71 4.20
C SER A 1237 3.88 -9.42 3.71
N VAL A 1238 2.91 -10.14 4.26
CA VAL A 1238 1.46 -10.03 4.01
C VAL A 1238 0.85 -8.73 4.55
N PHE A 1239 1.34 -8.21 5.69
CA PHE A 1239 0.96 -6.88 6.19
C PHE A 1239 1.74 -5.76 5.50
N GLU A 1240 3.03 -5.97 5.26
CA GLU A 1240 3.88 -4.99 4.56
C GLU A 1240 3.43 -4.77 3.11
N TYR A 1241 2.90 -5.79 2.40
CA TYR A 1241 2.25 -5.60 1.09
C TYR A 1241 0.98 -4.75 1.18
N SER A 1242 0.18 -4.92 2.25
CA SER A 1242 -1.00 -4.07 2.51
C SER A 1242 -0.59 -2.60 2.69
N ARG A 1243 0.50 -2.33 3.43
CA ARG A 1243 1.07 -0.98 3.58
C ARG A 1243 1.79 -0.47 2.33
N THR A 1244 2.33 -1.35 1.50
CA THR A 1244 2.95 -0.94 0.22
C THR A 1244 1.89 -0.57 -0.81
N GLN A 1245 0.68 -1.16 -0.75
CA GLN A 1245 -0.51 -0.62 -1.41
C GLN A 1245 -0.94 0.72 -0.79
N GLU A 1246 -0.65 0.97 0.50
CA GLU A 1246 -0.97 2.24 1.14
C GLU A 1246 -0.09 3.42 0.70
N ALA A 1247 1.13 3.13 0.20
CA ALA A 1247 2.08 4.10 -0.33
C ALA A 1247 1.92 4.38 -1.85
N VAL A 1248 0.82 3.91 -2.46
CA VAL A 1248 0.49 4.11 -3.89
C VAL A 1248 -0.83 4.84 -4.05
#